data_AF-R9PIC2-F1
#
_entry.id   AF-R9PIC2-F1
#
_cell.length_a   1.000
_cell.length_b   1.000
_cell.length_c   1.000
_cell.angle_alpha   90.00
_cell.angle_beta   90.00
_cell.angle_gamma   90.00
#
_symmetry.space_group_name_H-M   'P 1'
#
loop_
_entity.id
_entity.type
_entity.pdbx_description
1 polymer ?
#
loop_
_entity_poly.entity_id
_entity_poly.type
_entity_poly.pdbx_seq_one_letter_code
_entity_poly.pdbx_strand_id
1 'polypeptide(L)'
;MSKVLSSKLARLGIILLVLLVVYLLMLLSSDKVKSITDALTPPNLPELQVVHQDGSWLKQYWPEQNWGSKGDYVSDDARKYHHISQGTRTIPIPYQWFVSLEQPSGSLWSLLLLNGFSDNGLLSANEFLLRFGFIRSQVTEQNPDGLPIGFARTDSVNLPGYPTRTAGIGFTCAACHTGHFIHGEGENKTEYVIDGAPATTDLSLLTETLAAALGQTLLSSKLPILDGRFDRFARRVLGASYSPANKLSLAEELASIVAASEGQQDVIQVNEGFMRLDALNRIGNQVFAENINRRENYHAINAPVNYPHLWSASWFNWVQYDASIMSPLIRNAGEAMGVNAYVDMQSAMDDNRFSSSIPMQNLVWLEHFLGGEQPSQTKGFSGLQPPKWQFGPIDQQKAELGASLYQAKCQGCHLPPLDSQEIWQEQYFSPIVYHQNGEQKQTAEKVLQLKLIDLSQVGTDPAQANVLATRTLSTAGVSNVAAANVTPGLGIDETICGENPNQLYGSQMVGANYWKKNNAAKKKAAQLVDLPVNDSGEVLFGLALGAIVQETVNAWFKQQGVSDKALQAEFEGGRPNCIRVTSGYKARPLNGVWATAPFLHNGSVATLRDLLCPEGGERPKYLQLGNIGYDAVNLGLQQPEGFEKVANKALRKGQQYTAEGYFILDTSIPGNHNSGHHFSDLYDPGKHYLDQPKGVIGTAFDSQQCDAILEYLKTI
;
A
#
# COMPACT_ATOMS: atom_id res chain seq x y z
N MET A 1 -76.18 -14.98 -2.46
CA MET A 1 -75.05 -15.30 -3.37
C MET A 1 -73.88 -14.31 -3.32
N SER A 2 -74.05 -13.02 -2.98
CA SER A 2 -72.93 -12.03 -3.04
C SER A 2 -71.84 -12.19 -1.95
N LYS A 3 -72.18 -12.62 -0.71
CA LYS A 3 -71.17 -12.84 0.36
C LYS A 3 -70.21 -14.01 0.07
N VAL A 4 -70.66 -15.03 -0.66
CA VAL A 4 -69.83 -16.21 -1.01
C VAL A 4 -68.89 -15.90 -2.18
N LEU A 5 -69.30 -15.04 -3.12
CA LEU A 5 -68.42 -14.56 -4.19
C LEU A 5 -67.30 -13.67 -3.64
N SER A 6 -67.63 -12.77 -2.70
CA SER A 6 -66.67 -11.88 -2.02
C SER A 6 -65.58 -12.66 -1.27
N SER A 7 -65.93 -13.71 -0.53
CA SER A 7 -64.94 -14.50 0.22
C SER A 7 -64.05 -15.37 -0.69
N LYS A 8 -64.58 -15.81 -1.84
CA LYS A 8 -63.81 -16.57 -2.84
C LYS A 8 -62.82 -15.67 -3.59
N LEU A 9 -63.23 -14.46 -3.94
CA LEU A 9 -62.35 -13.46 -4.56
C LEU A 9 -61.23 -13.00 -3.61
N ALA A 10 -61.55 -12.79 -2.33
CA ALA A 10 -60.54 -12.46 -1.32
C ALA A 10 -59.51 -13.61 -1.12
N ARG A 11 -59.97 -14.86 -1.08
CA ARG A 11 -59.08 -16.04 -1.01
C ARG A 11 -58.24 -16.20 -2.27
N LEU A 12 -58.80 -15.96 -3.45
CA LEU A 12 -58.07 -15.99 -4.72
C LEU A 12 -57.00 -14.89 -4.76
N GLY A 13 -57.30 -13.69 -4.27
CA GLY A 13 -56.35 -12.59 -4.15
C GLY A 13 -55.20 -12.88 -3.19
N ILE A 14 -55.48 -13.50 -2.03
CA ILE A 14 -54.44 -13.93 -1.09
C ILE A 14 -53.57 -15.04 -1.70
N ILE A 15 -54.17 -16.01 -2.40
CA ILE A 15 -53.41 -17.09 -3.07
C ILE A 15 -52.53 -16.52 -4.18
N LEU A 16 -53.03 -15.59 -4.99
CA LEU A 16 -52.24 -14.90 -6.02
C LEU A 16 -51.11 -14.07 -5.41
N LEU A 17 -51.34 -13.39 -4.30
CA LEU A 17 -50.29 -12.66 -3.57
C LEU A 17 -49.22 -13.61 -3.04
N VAL A 18 -49.62 -14.74 -2.42
CA VAL A 18 -48.68 -15.75 -1.90
C VAL A 18 -47.89 -16.39 -3.04
N LEU A 19 -48.53 -16.72 -4.17
CA LEU A 19 -47.85 -17.25 -5.35
C LEU A 19 -46.91 -16.22 -5.97
N LEU A 20 -47.28 -14.94 -6.00
CA LEU A 20 -46.42 -13.86 -6.46
C LEU A 20 -45.20 -13.68 -5.54
N VAL A 21 -45.40 -13.76 -4.22
CA VAL A 21 -44.33 -13.71 -3.21
C VAL A 21 -43.42 -14.93 -3.32
N VAL A 22 -43.96 -16.14 -3.47
CA VAL A 22 -43.18 -17.38 -3.65
C VAL A 22 -42.42 -17.36 -4.99
N TYR A 23 -43.04 -16.86 -6.06
CA TYR A 23 -42.40 -16.70 -7.35
C TYR A 23 -41.29 -15.64 -7.32
N LEU A 24 -41.51 -14.52 -6.63
CA LEU A 24 -40.46 -13.53 -6.35
C LEU A 24 -39.32 -14.17 -5.54
N LEU A 25 -39.62 -14.88 -4.46
CA LEU A 25 -38.62 -15.57 -3.64
C LEU A 25 -37.84 -16.61 -4.45
N MET A 26 -38.48 -17.36 -5.34
CA MET A 26 -37.82 -18.33 -6.24
C MET A 26 -36.93 -17.65 -7.29
N LEU A 27 -37.40 -16.56 -7.91
CA LEU A 27 -36.60 -15.74 -8.83
C LEU A 27 -35.38 -15.14 -8.11
N LEU A 28 -35.57 -14.67 -6.88
CA LEU A 28 -34.54 -14.06 -6.05
C LEU A 28 -33.55 -15.08 -5.47
N SER A 29 -33.95 -16.35 -5.32
CA SER A 29 -33.06 -17.45 -4.93
C SER A 29 -32.28 -18.06 -6.09
N SER A 30 -32.45 -17.55 -7.32
CA SER A 30 -31.66 -18.01 -8.46
C SER A 30 -30.20 -17.57 -8.31
N ASP A 31 -29.25 -18.41 -8.75
CA ASP A 31 -27.81 -18.12 -8.64
C ASP A 31 -27.42 -16.80 -9.32
N LYS A 32 -28.13 -16.43 -10.40
CA LYS A 32 -27.93 -15.17 -11.14
C LYS A 32 -28.40 -13.95 -10.36
N VAL A 33 -29.49 -14.06 -9.60
CA VAL A 33 -29.93 -12.96 -8.73
C VAL A 33 -29.03 -12.89 -7.52
N LYS A 34 -28.63 -14.03 -6.94
CA LYS A 34 -27.68 -14.09 -5.84
C LYS A 34 -26.33 -13.44 -6.19
N SER A 35 -25.78 -13.69 -7.38
CA SER A 35 -24.54 -13.03 -7.81
C SER A 35 -24.68 -11.51 -7.94
N ILE A 36 -25.83 -11.03 -8.43
CA ILE A 36 -26.14 -9.61 -8.51
C ILE A 36 -26.36 -9.02 -7.10
N THR A 37 -26.99 -9.76 -6.19
CA THR A 37 -27.21 -9.33 -4.81
C THR A 37 -25.91 -9.22 -4.05
N ASP A 38 -25.00 -10.17 -4.24
CA ASP A 38 -23.70 -10.20 -3.60
C ASP A 38 -22.83 -9.04 -4.11
N ALA A 39 -22.83 -8.76 -5.42
CA ALA A 39 -22.09 -7.63 -6.00
C ALA A 39 -22.62 -6.24 -5.58
N LEU A 40 -23.88 -6.15 -5.19
CA LEU A 40 -24.52 -4.90 -4.77
C LEU A 40 -24.57 -4.71 -3.25
N THR A 41 -24.20 -5.72 -2.47
CA THR A 41 -24.20 -5.64 -1.01
C THR A 41 -22.80 -5.27 -0.54
N PRO A 42 -22.62 -4.12 0.15
CA PRO A 42 -21.30 -3.74 0.63
C PRO A 42 -20.84 -4.68 1.77
N PRO A 43 -19.52 -4.86 1.94
CA PRO A 43 -18.97 -5.57 3.07
C PRO A 43 -19.29 -4.85 4.40
N ASN A 44 -19.24 -5.60 5.51
CA ASN A 44 -19.39 -5.00 6.84
C ASN A 44 -18.16 -4.16 7.17
N LEU A 45 -18.38 -2.94 7.64
CA LEU A 45 -17.32 -2.01 8.01
C LEU A 45 -17.14 -1.96 9.54
N PRO A 46 -15.91 -1.78 10.05
CA PRO A 46 -15.65 -1.48 11.46
C PRO A 46 -16.49 -0.31 11.97
N GLU A 47 -16.74 -0.25 13.28
CA GLU A 47 -17.29 0.96 13.89
C GLU A 47 -16.30 2.13 13.76
N LEU A 48 -16.81 3.37 13.79
CA LEU A 48 -15.97 4.57 13.80
C LEU A 48 -15.20 4.65 15.12
N GLN A 49 -13.89 4.49 15.08
CA GLN A 49 -13.05 4.38 16.28
C GLN A 49 -12.59 5.72 16.86
N VAL A 50 -12.58 6.77 16.04
CA VAL A 50 -12.01 8.10 16.36
C VAL A 50 -13.06 9.07 16.93
N VAL A 51 -14.04 8.53 17.66
CA VAL A 51 -15.06 9.31 18.39
C VAL A 51 -15.21 8.80 19.82
N HIS A 52 -15.62 9.70 20.72
CA HIS A 52 -16.11 9.36 22.05
C HIS A 52 -17.49 8.70 21.98
N GLN A 53 -17.96 8.14 23.10
CA GLN A 53 -19.28 7.48 23.18
C GLN A 53 -20.45 8.44 22.91
N ASP A 54 -20.25 9.75 23.12
CA ASP A 54 -21.24 10.79 22.83
C ASP A 54 -21.23 11.27 21.36
N GLY A 55 -20.35 10.71 20.52
CA GLY A 55 -20.19 11.04 19.11
C GLY A 55 -19.25 12.21 18.82
N SER A 56 -18.65 12.84 19.83
CA SER A 56 -17.63 13.88 19.62
C SER A 56 -16.31 13.29 19.11
N TRP A 57 -15.59 14.02 18.26
CA TRP A 57 -14.30 13.58 17.71
C TRP A 57 -13.23 13.49 18.80
N LEU A 58 -12.41 12.45 18.74
CA LEU A 58 -11.18 12.41 19.55
C LEU A 58 -10.26 13.58 19.17
N LYS A 59 -9.47 14.05 20.14
CA LYS A 59 -8.38 14.98 19.86
C LYS A 59 -7.34 14.27 18.97
N GLN A 60 -6.98 14.90 17.86
CA GLN A 60 -5.83 14.51 17.06
C GLN A 60 -4.54 15.15 17.59
N TYR A 61 -3.47 14.36 17.65
CA TYR A 61 -2.16 14.79 18.14
C TYR A 61 -1.05 14.34 17.20
N TRP A 62 -0.30 15.30 16.67
CA TRP A 62 0.93 15.08 15.90
C TRP A 62 2.15 15.15 16.84
N PRO A 63 2.97 14.09 16.94
CA PRO A 63 4.27 14.19 17.59
C PRO A 63 5.20 15.07 16.75
N GLU A 64 6.22 15.63 17.42
CA GLU A 64 7.22 16.44 16.73
C GLU A 64 8.15 15.55 15.88
N GLN A 65 8.02 15.66 14.56
CA GLN A 65 8.77 14.89 13.56
C GLN A 65 9.61 15.77 12.62
N ASN A 66 9.95 16.99 13.08
CA ASN A 66 10.75 17.97 12.33
C ASN A 66 10.09 18.50 11.04
N TRP A 67 8.76 18.47 10.98
CA TRP A 67 7.94 19.04 9.89
C TRP A 67 7.11 20.25 10.33
N GLY A 68 7.38 20.79 11.51
CA GLY A 68 6.65 21.91 12.10
C GLY A 68 5.26 21.56 12.65
N SER A 69 4.69 20.40 12.31
CA SER A 69 3.50 19.85 12.97
C SER A 69 3.82 19.45 14.42
N LYS A 70 2.94 19.82 15.37
CA LYS A 70 3.08 19.49 16.79
C LYS A 70 1.77 19.71 17.54
N GLY A 71 1.37 18.72 18.33
CA GLY A 71 0.11 18.79 19.06
C GLY A 71 -1.08 18.76 18.10
N ASP A 72 -1.96 19.73 18.19
CA ASP A 72 -3.11 19.88 17.29
C ASP A 72 -2.80 20.75 16.05
N TYR A 73 -1.59 21.30 15.96
CA TYR A 73 -1.15 22.09 14.82
C TYR A 73 -0.47 21.22 13.75
N VAL A 74 -0.94 21.35 12.51
CA VAL A 74 -0.33 20.76 11.31
C VAL A 74 0.27 21.89 10.47
N SER A 75 1.48 21.71 9.93
CA SER A 75 2.11 22.72 9.07
C SER A 75 1.50 22.74 7.66
N ASP A 76 1.71 23.82 6.91
CA ASP A 76 1.29 23.91 5.50
C ASP A 76 1.97 22.85 4.62
N ASP A 77 3.27 22.61 4.85
CA ASP A 77 4.01 21.59 4.10
C ASP A 77 3.52 20.17 4.42
N ALA A 78 3.17 19.86 5.68
CA ALA A 78 2.55 18.58 6.02
C ALA A 78 1.17 18.42 5.36
N ARG A 79 0.32 19.46 5.38
CA ARG A 79 -0.96 19.46 4.65
C ARG A 79 -0.78 19.25 3.15
N LYS A 80 0.26 19.86 2.58
CA LYS A 80 0.62 19.66 1.17
C LYS A 80 1.06 18.23 0.93
N TYR A 81 1.93 17.64 1.78
CA TYR A 81 2.31 16.23 1.70
C TYR A 81 1.09 15.30 1.73
N HIS A 82 0.08 15.59 2.57
CA HIS A 82 -1.13 14.77 2.70
C HIS A 82 -1.98 14.71 1.42
N HIS A 83 -1.99 15.78 0.61
CA HIS A 83 -2.95 15.96 -0.48
C HIS A 83 -2.34 16.36 -1.85
N ILE A 84 -1.02 16.48 -1.96
CA ILE A 84 -0.39 16.82 -3.24
C ILE A 84 -0.59 15.70 -4.27
N SER A 85 -1.11 16.07 -5.44
CA SER A 85 -1.36 15.10 -6.50
C SER A 85 -0.05 14.47 -7.00
N GLN A 86 -0.11 13.16 -7.21
CA GLN A 86 0.92 12.36 -7.87
C GLN A 86 0.54 12.01 -9.33
N GLY A 87 -0.49 12.67 -9.87
CA GLY A 87 -1.01 12.36 -11.20
C GLY A 87 -1.99 11.18 -11.23
N THR A 88 -2.36 10.65 -10.07
CA THR A 88 -3.10 9.40 -9.91
C THR A 88 -4.59 9.58 -10.18
N ARG A 89 -5.19 8.52 -10.75
CA ARG A 89 -6.64 8.34 -10.93
C ARG A 89 -7.06 6.95 -10.44
N THR A 90 -6.59 6.58 -9.25
CA THR A 90 -6.78 5.25 -8.66
C THR A 90 -8.24 4.86 -8.52
N ILE A 91 -9.10 5.84 -8.22
CA ILE A 91 -10.54 5.64 -8.17
C ILE A 91 -11.09 5.94 -9.57
N PRO A 92 -11.64 4.95 -10.30
CA PRO A 92 -11.93 5.05 -11.74
C PRO A 92 -13.24 5.79 -12.04
N ILE A 93 -13.53 6.87 -11.33
CA ILE A 93 -14.68 7.76 -11.56
C ILE A 93 -14.24 9.23 -11.49
N PRO A 94 -14.99 10.16 -12.11
CA PRO A 94 -14.71 11.58 -11.97
C PRO A 94 -14.71 12.01 -10.50
N TYR A 95 -13.81 12.92 -10.13
CA TYR A 95 -13.71 13.50 -8.79
C TYR A 95 -15.07 13.98 -8.28
N GLN A 96 -15.81 14.72 -9.13
CA GLN A 96 -17.14 15.24 -8.80
C GLN A 96 -18.14 14.12 -8.46
N TRP A 97 -18.02 12.95 -9.09
CA TRP A 97 -18.90 11.82 -8.82
C TRP A 97 -18.58 11.21 -7.45
N PHE A 98 -17.30 11.05 -7.11
CA PHE A 98 -16.88 10.51 -5.82
C PHE A 98 -17.45 11.34 -4.65
N VAL A 99 -17.34 12.67 -4.71
CA VAL A 99 -17.86 13.57 -3.67
C VAL A 99 -19.38 13.70 -3.67
N SER A 100 -20.06 13.21 -4.71
CA SER A 100 -21.53 13.26 -4.85
C SER A 100 -22.22 11.92 -4.59
N LEU A 101 -21.45 10.83 -4.48
CA LEU A 101 -21.96 9.48 -4.38
C LEU A 101 -22.51 9.19 -2.98
N GLU A 102 -23.64 8.48 -2.90
CA GLU A 102 -24.25 8.08 -1.64
C GLU A 102 -23.67 6.76 -1.14
N GLN A 103 -23.50 6.64 0.18
CA GLN A 103 -23.09 5.40 0.83
C GLN A 103 -23.98 4.22 0.40
N PRO A 104 -23.42 3.02 0.14
CA PRO A 104 -24.20 1.87 -0.26
C PRO A 104 -25.10 1.40 0.87
N SER A 105 -26.29 0.91 0.51
CA SER A 105 -27.20 0.28 1.44
C SER A 105 -26.75 -1.14 1.79
N GLY A 106 -26.86 -1.54 3.05
CA GLY A 106 -26.48 -2.89 3.51
C GLY A 106 -27.36 -4.05 3.01
N SER A 107 -28.44 -3.78 2.26
CA SER A 107 -29.19 -4.82 1.56
C SER A 107 -29.92 -4.26 0.34
N LEU A 108 -30.23 -5.13 -0.63
CA LEU A 108 -31.08 -4.76 -1.77
C LEU A 108 -32.52 -4.43 -1.39
N TRP A 109 -33.05 -5.04 -0.32
CA TRP A 109 -34.39 -4.73 0.15
C TRP A 109 -34.47 -3.34 0.75
N SER A 110 -33.48 -2.95 1.56
CA SER A 110 -33.38 -1.58 2.03
C SER A 110 -33.13 -0.61 0.89
N LEU A 111 -32.35 -0.98 -0.15
CA LEU A 111 -32.21 -0.17 -1.36
C LEU A 111 -33.55 0.10 -2.06
N LEU A 112 -34.32 -0.96 -2.34
CA LEU A 112 -35.52 -0.89 -3.17
C LEU A 112 -36.76 -0.37 -2.42
N LEU A 113 -36.89 -0.66 -1.12
CA LEU A 113 -38.10 -0.35 -0.34
C LEU A 113 -37.98 0.90 0.53
N LEU A 114 -36.77 1.26 0.99
CA LEU A 114 -36.56 2.30 2.00
C LEU A 114 -35.69 3.46 1.45
N ASN A 115 -34.53 3.12 0.87
CA ASN A 115 -33.50 4.08 0.44
C ASN A 115 -33.73 4.69 -0.94
N GLY A 116 -34.73 4.23 -1.69
CA GLY A 116 -35.26 5.00 -2.82
C GLY A 116 -35.69 6.41 -2.39
N PHE A 117 -36.07 6.58 -1.12
CA PHE A 117 -36.64 7.83 -0.58
C PHE A 117 -35.81 8.48 0.54
N SER A 118 -34.82 7.80 1.13
CA SER A 118 -33.91 8.34 2.16
C SER A 118 -32.47 8.52 1.67
N ASP A 119 -31.82 9.57 2.15
CA ASP A 119 -30.39 9.86 1.96
C ASP A 119 -29.57 9.07 3.01
N ASN A 120 -28.64 8.22 2.56
CA ASN A 120 -27.75 7.46 3.44
C ASN A 120 -26.49 8.25 3.83
N GLY A 121 -26.41 9.53 3.43
CA GLY A 121 -25.19 10.31 3.53
C GLY A 121 -24.24 10.05 2.37
N LEU A 122 -23.26 10.94 2.24
CA LEU A 122 -22.25 10.88 1.18
C LEU A 122 -21.18 9.84 1.52
N LEU A 123 -20.68 9.16 0.50
CA LEU A 123 -19.53 8.26 0.60
C LEU A 123 -18.28 9.03 1.01
N SER A 124 -18.12 10.28 0.57
CA SER A 124 -17.00 11.16 0.91
C SER A 124 -17.02 11.71 2.35
N ALA A 125 -18.07 11.43 3.14
CA ALA A 125 -18.15 11.90 4.52
C ALA A 125 -17.07 11.25 5.39
N ASN A 126 -16.46 12.03 6.29
CA ASN A 126 -15.41 11.55 7.19
C ASN A 126 -15.92 10.38 8.07
N GLU A 127 -17.13 10.46 8.60
CA GLU A 127 -17.74 9.41 9.41
C GLU A 127 -17.81 8.06 8.67
N PHE A 128 -17.81 8.07 7.33
CA PHE A 128 -17.79 6.89 6.50
C PHE A 128 -16.36 6.48 6.11
N LEU A 129 -15.59 7.39 5.52
CA LEU A 129 -14.25 7.06 4.99
C LEU A 129 -13.25 6.68 6.09
N LEU A 130 -13.38 7.21 7.30
CA LEU A 130 -12.46 6.88 8.41
C LEU A 130 -12.64 5.43 8.90
N ARG A 131 -13.75 4.75 8.56
CA ARG A 131 -13.97 3.33 8.87
C ARG A 131 -13.10 2.38 8.04
N PHE A 132 -12.48 2.91 6.99
CA PHE A 132 -11.49 2.19 6.18
C PHE A 132 -10.05 2.45 6.63
N GLY A 133 -9.83 3.13 7.76
CA GLY A 133 -8.49 3.41 8.31
C GLY A 133 -7.82 4.69 7.79
N PHE A 134 -8.58 5.56 7.12
CA PHE A 134 -8.12 6.91 6.77
C PHE A 134 -8.14 7.84 7.99
N ILE A 135 -7.53 9.03 7.84
CA ILE A 135 -7.33 10.01 8.91
C ILE A 135 -8.03 11.31 8.55
N ARG A 136 -8.75 11.90 9.49
CA ARG A 136 -9.50 13.15 9.27
C ARG A 136 -8.54 14.28 8.89
N SER A 137 -8.90 15.06 7.87
CA SER A 137 -8.17 16.24 7.42
C SER A 137 -9.06 17.49 7.42
N GLN A 138 -8.44 18.66 7.22
CA GLN A 138 -9.13 19.94 7.10
C GLN A 138 -9.33 20.33 5.63
N VAL A 139 -10.27 21.25 5.39
CA VAL A 139 -10.44 21.89 4.09
C VAL A 139 -9.26 22.83 3.82
N THR A 140 -8.65 22.68 2.65
CA THR A 140 -7.52 23.50 2.19
C THR A 140 -7.67 23.79 0.69
N GLU A 141 -6.75 24.57 0.12
CA GLU A 141 -6.69 24.75 -1.34
C GLU A 141 -6.45 23.42 -2.08
N GLN A 142 -5.58 22.56 -1.54
CA GLN A 142 -5.26 21.24 -2.09
C GLN A 142 -6.34 20.18 -1.76
N ASN A 143 -7.19 20.45 -0.78
CA ASN A 143 -8.27 19.56 -0.33
C ASN A 143 -9.59 20.34 -0.14
N PRO A 144 -10.19 20.85 -1.23
CA PRO A 144 -11.33 21.77 -1.15
C PRO A 144 -12.60 21.13 -0.56
N ASP A 145 -12.73 19.81 -0.65
CA ASP A 145 -13.88 19.06 -0.13
C ASP A 145 -13.61 18.40 1.24
N GLY A 146 -12.44 18.68 1.85
CA GLY A 146 -12.12 18.18 3.20
C GLY A 146 -12.02 16.65 3.28
N LEU A 147 -11.58 15.99 2.21
CA LEU A 147 -11.37 14.54 2.16
C LEU A 147 -10.30 14.11 3.17
N PRO A 148 -10.32 12.86 3.66
CA PRO A 148 -9.30 12.34 4.55
C PRO A 148 -7.87 12.45 3.97
N ILE A 149 -6.86 12.44 4.85
CA ILE A 149 -5.45 12.37 4.47
C ILE A 149 -5.26 11.19 3.51
N GLY A 150 -4.56 11.41 2.39
CA GLY A 150 -4.30 10.36 1.40
C GLY A 150 -5.08 10.51 0.09
N PHE A 151 -6.07 11.40 0.01
CA PHE A 151 -6.79 11.66 -1.25
C PHE A 151 -6.26 12.91 -1.95
N ALA A 152 -6.16 12.85 -3.28
CA ALA A 152 -5.85 14.01 -4.11
C ALA A 152 -6.71 14.07 -5.37
N ARG A 153 -6.97 15.32 -5.80
CA ARG A 153 -7.55 15.64 -7.11
C ARG A 153 -6.43 15.76 -8.15
N THR A 154 -6.63 15.13 -9.30
CA THR A 154 -5.75 15.26 -10.46
C THR A 154 -6.55 15.83 -11.62
N ASP A 155 -6.24 17.05 -12.06
CA ASP A 155 -6.98 17.68 -13.14
C ASP A 155 -6.62 17.12 -14.52
N SER A 156 -7.61 17.10 -15.43
CA SER A 156 -7.45 16.76 -16.84
C SER A 156 -6.82 15.38 -17.11
N VAL A 157 -7.42 14.32 -16.55
CA VAL A 157 -7.05 12.93 -16.82
C VAL A 157 -8.04 12.24 -17.76
N ASN A 158 -7.57 11.22 -18.47
CA ASN A 158 -8.42 10.28 -19.20
C ASN A 158 -8.92 9.20 -18.22
N LEU A 159 -10.24 8.95 -18.19
CA LEU A 159 -10.83 7.84 -17.43
C LEU A 159 -11.42 6.81 -18.40
N PRO A 160 -11.16 5.50 -18.21
CA PRO A 160 -11.82 4.46 -18.99
C PRO A 160 -13.34 4.57 -18.93
N GLY A 161 -14.01 4.49 -20.09
CA GLY A 161 -15.46 4.59 -20.19
C GLY A 161 -16.03 6.01 -20.04
N TYR A 162 -15.20 7.04 -19.86
CA TYR A 162 -15.64 8.44 -19.80
C TYR A 162 -15.25 9.20 -21.08
N PRO A 163 -16.13 10.02 -21.67
CA PRO A 163 -15.96 10.52 -23.04
C PRO A 163 -14.91 11.63 -23.20
N THR A 164 -14.55 12.32 -22.12
CA THR A 164 -13.68 13.52 -22.17
C THR A 164 -12.67 13.52 -21.03
N ARG A 165 -11.66 14.40 -21.09
CA ARG A 165 -10.77 14.62 -19.95
C ARG A 165 -11.55 15.28 -18.81
N THR A 166 -11.31 14.81 -17.58
CA THR A 166 -11.99 15.30 -16.38
C THR A 166 -11.04 15.35 -15.20
N ALA A 167 -11.47 15.93 -14.08
CA ALA A 167 -10.75 15.79 -12.82
C ALA A 167 -10.92 14.36 -12.30
N GLY A 168 -9.82 13.67 -12.08
CA GLY A 168 -9.76 12.35 -11.45
C GLY A 168 -9.48 12.46 -9.96
N ILE A 169 -9.70 11.35 -9.26
CA ILE A 169 -9.38 11.18 -7.85
C ILE A 169 -8.46 9.97 -7.67
N GLY A 170 -7.45 10.11 -6.82
CA GLY A 170 -6.52 9.02 -6.54
C GLY A 170 -5.83 9.19 -5.20
N PHE A 171 -5.01 8.20 -4.87
CA PHE A 171 -4.28 8.17 -3.61
C PHE A 171 -2.92 8.90 -3.70
N THR A 172 -2.59 9.63 -2.65
CA THR A 172 -1.24 10.20 -2.41
C THR A 172 -0.36 9.20 -1.65
N CYS A 173 0.95 9.48 -1.51
CA CYS A 173 1.82 8.70 -0.63
C CYS A 173 1.22 8.54 0.78
N ALA A 174 0.55 9.58 1.28
CA ALA A 174 0.00 9.62 2.63
C ALA A 174 -1.12 8.61 2.88
N ALA A 175 -1.79 8.10 1.83
CA ALA A 175 -2.80 7.03 1.98
C ALA A 175 -2.20 5.71 2.48
N CYS A 176 -0.90 5.50 2.23
CA CYS A 176 -0.14 4.31 2.63
C CYS A 176 0.90 4.64 3.72
N HIS A 177 1.38 5.89 3.76
CA HIS A 177 2.52 6.30 4.56
C HIS A 177 2.20 7.41 5.58
N THR A 178 0.95 7.50 6.04
CA THR A 178 0.61 8.27 7.23
C THR A 178 -0.26 7.39 8.11
N GLY A 179 0.28 7.06 9.28
CA GLY A 179 -0.35 6.14 10.24
C GLY A 179 -1.05 6.89 11.36
N HIS A 180 -1.95 6.19 12.04
CA HIS A 180 -2.48 6.66 13.32
C HIS A 180 -2.76 5.51 14.27
N PHE A 181 -2.87 5.83 15.55
CA PHE A 181 -3.35 4.90 16.56
C PHE A 181 -4.00 5.65 17.72
N ILE A 182 -4.82 4.95 18.50
CA ILE A 182 -5.48 5.49 19.69
C ILE A 182 -4.75 5.02 20.93
N HIS A 183 -4.45 5.96 21.82
CA HIS A 183 -3.92 5.67 23.15
C HIS A 183 -4.69 6.47 24.23
N GLY A 184 -4.78 5.91 25.43
CA GLY A 184 -5.56 6.45 26.55
C GLY A 184 -6.90 5.74 26.76
N GLU A 185 -7.61 6.11 27.83
CA GLU A 185 -8.87 5.49 28.25
C GLU A 185 -9.95 6.54 28.50
N GLY A 186 -11.22 6.14 28.33
CA GLY A 186 -12.38 7.00 28.57
C GLY A 186 -12.28 8.33 27.80
N GLU A 187 -12.47 9.43 28.52
CA GLU A 187 -12.38 10.80 27.98
C GLU A 187 -10.96 11.25 27.62
N ASN A 188 -9.92 10.51 28.05
CA ASN A 188 -8.52 10.86 27.76
C ASN A 188 -7.98 10.18 26.48
N LYS A 189 -8.84 9.48 25.72
CA LYS A 189 -8.45 8.90 24.44
C LYS A 189 -7.97 9.97 23.46
N THR A 190 -6.83 9.73 22.85
CA THR A 190 -6.22 10.63 21.86
C THR A 190 -5.87 9.82 20.61
N GLU A 191 -6.16 10.37 19.44
CA GLU A 191 -5.72 9.86 18.14
C GLU A 191 -4.34 10.46 17.83
N TYR A 192 -3.31 9.63 17.84
CA TYR A 192 -1.96 10.02 17.47
C TYR A 192 -1.77 9.82 15.97
N VAL A 193 -1.47 10.88 15.23
CA VAL A 193 -1.20 10.82 13.79
C VAL A 193 0.30 10.96 13.56
N ILE A 194 0.88 9.99 12.85
CA ILE A 194 2.32 9.86 12.65
C ILE A 194 2.62 9.96 11.15
N ASP A 195 3.21 11.08 10.74
CA ASP A 195 3.63 11.30 9.36
C ASP A 195 4.77 10.32 9.01
N GLY A 196 4.65 9.67 7.85
CA GLY A 196 5.59 8.63 7.40
C GLY A 196 5.45 7.28 8.10
N ALA A 197 4.51 7.05 9.03
CA ALA A 197 4.27 5.71 9.58
C ALA A 197 3.40 4.85 8.63
N PRO A 198 3.33 3.52 8.84
CA PRO A 198 2.42 2.67 8.08
C PRO A 198 0.97 3.11 8.27
N ALA A 199 0.25 3.34 7.18
CA ALA A 199 -1.18 3.68 7.23
C ALA A 199 -2.01 2.49 7.74
N THR A 200 -3.19 2.80 8.26
CA THR A 200 -4.12 1.78 8.73
C THR A 200 -5.19 1.44 7.70
N THR A 201 -5.00 1.84 6.44
CA THR A 201 -6.02 1.78 5.40
C THR A 201 -6.30 0.36 4.89
N ASP A 202 -7.54 0.11 4.49
CA ASP A 202 -7.96 -1.08 3.73
C ASP A 202 -8.54 -0.65 2.37
N LEU A 203 -7.67 -0.67 1.35
CA LEU A 203 -8.04 -0.22 0.01
C LEU A 203 -8.91 -1.24 -0.74
N SER A 204 -8.81 -2.53 -0.40
CA SER A 204 -9.66 -3.58 -0.96
C SER A 204 -11.11 -3.40 -0.48
N LEU A 205 -11.29 -3.21 0.82
CA LEU A 205 -12.60 -2.96 1.44
C LEU A 205 -13.26 -1.68 0.90
N LEU A 206 -12.47 -0.61 0.70
CA LEU A 206 -12.96 0.63 0.07
C LEU A 206 -13.41 0.38 -1.38
N THR A 207 -12.61 -0.36 -2.15
CA THR A 207 -12.91 -0.66 -3.57
C THR A 207 -14.20 -1.47 -3.70
N GLU A 208 -14.39 -2.51 -2.89
CA GLU A 208 -15.62 -3.31 -2.85
C GLU A 208 -16.84 -2.45 -2.48
N THR A 209 -16.68 -1.56 -1.48
CA THR A 209 -17.75 -0.68 -1.04
C THR A 209 -18.11 0.37 -2.11
N LEU A 210 -17.11 0.92 -2.80
CA LEU A 210 -17.31 1.84 -3.91
C LEU A 210 -18.03 1.15 -5.07
N ALA A 211 -17.63 -0.08 -5.41
CA ALA A 211 -18.28 -0.87 -6.45
C ALA A 211 -19.76 -1.10 -6.13
N ALA A 212 -20.09 -1.45 -4.87
CA ALA A 212 -21.47 -1.56 -4.42
C ALA A 212 -22.23 -0.21 -4.54
N ALA A 213 -21.62 0.90 -4.13
CA ALA A 213 -22.24 2.23 -4.22
C ALA A 213 -22.54 2.66 -5.67
N LEU A 214 -21.60 2.40 -6.59
CA LEU A 214 -21.77 2.66 -8.02
C LEU A 214 -22.83 1.74 -8.62
N GLY A 215 -22.78 0.43 -8.32
CA GLY A 215 -23.76 -0.54 -8.80
C GLY A 215 -25.17 -0.22 -8.34
N GLN A 216 -25.37 0.18 -7.08
CA GLN A 216 -26.67 0.60 -6.56
C GLN A 216 -27.17 1.88 -7.22
N THR A 217 -26.28 2.83 -7.53
CA THR A 217 -26.60 4.08 -8.21
C THR A 217 -26.96 3.84 -9.67
N LEU A 218 -26.23 2.95 -10.35
CA LEU A 218 -26.55 2.49 -11.71
C LEU A 218 -27.89 1.75 -11.75
N LEU A 219 -28.14 0.83 -10.81
CA LEU A 219 -29.42 0.13 -10.73
C LEU A 219 -30.58 1.12 -10.56
N SER A 220 -30.43 2.12 -9.69
CA SER A 220 -31.43 3.17 -9.50
C SER A 220 -31.69 3.95 -10.79
N SER A 221 -30.68 4.23 -11.62
CA SER A 221 -30.85 4.93 -12.90
C SER A 221 -31.67 4.15 -13.93
N LYS A 222 -31.75 2.83 -13.80
CA LYS A 222 -32.52 1.95 -14.70
C LYS A 222 -33.97 1.72 -14.24
N LEU A 223 -34.38 2.20 -13.06
CA LEU A 223 -35.71 1.98 -12.49
C LEU A 223 -36.61 3.21 -12.65
N PRO A 224 -37.63 3.20 -13.54
CA PRO A 224 -38.42 4.40 -13.87
C PRO A 224 -39.20 5.05 -12.73
N ILE A 225 -39.46 4.34 -11.63
CA ILE A 225 -40.30 4.79 -10.50
C ILE A 225 -39.47 4.92 -9.20
N LEU A 226 -38.29 4.30 -9.14
CA LEU A 226 -37.44 4.19 -7.95
C LEU A 226 -36.03 4.72 -8.24
N ASP A 227 -35.93 5.82 -8.99
CA ASP A 227 -34.67 6.44 -9.40
C ASP A 227 -34.17 7.50 -8.39
N GLY A 228 -34.76 7.60 -7.20
CA GLY A 228 -34.48 8.68 -6.24
C GLY A 228 -33.01 8.81 -5.83
N ARG A 229 -32.28 7.68 -5.66
CA ARG A 229 -30.82 7.71 -5.44
C ARG A 229 -30.09 8.32 -6.63
N PHE A 230 -30.41 7.87 -7.84
CA PHE A 230 -29.78 8.41 -9.05
C PHE A 230 -30.17 9.87 -9.32
N ASP A 231 -31.42 10.27 -9.02
CA ASP A 231 -31.88 11.66 -9.11
C ASP A 231 -31.07 12.59 -8.20
N ARG A 232 -30.87 12.21 -6.93
CA ARG A 232 -30.03 12.96 -5.99
C ARG A 232 -28.58 13.03 -6.44
N PHE A 233 -28.01 11.90 -6.88
CA PHE A 233 -26.68 11.86 -7.49
C PHE A 233 -26.56 12.83 -8.68
N ALA A 234 -27.51 12.75 -9.63
CA ALA A 234 -27.53 13.59 -10.82
C ALA A 234 -27.67 15.09 -10.48
N ARG A 235 -28.46 15.45 -9.49
CA ARG A 235 -28.57 16.84 -9.02
C ARG A 235 -27.27 17.35 -8.42
N ARG A 236 -26.59 16.54 -7.61
CA ARG A 236 -25.29 16.92 -7.01
C ARG A 236 -24.19 17.05 -8.06
N VAL A 237 -24.14 16.14 -9.04
CA VAL A 237 -23.14 16.14 -10.11
C VAL A 237 -23.38 17.26 -11.14
N LEU A 238 -24.62 17.42 -11.62
CA LEU A 238 -24.93 18.36 -12.70
C LEU A 238 -25.16 19.79 -12.18
N GLY A 239 -25.55 19.95 -10.92
CA GLY A 239 -25.83 21.24 -10.31
C GLY A 239 -26.81 22.08 -11.14
N ALA A 240 -26.37 23.28 -11.54
CA ALA A 240 -27.16 24.20 -12.37
C ALA A 240 -27.49 23.64 -13.77
N SER A 241 -26.70 22.68 -14.27
CA SER A 241 -26.92 22.03 -15.57
C SER A 241 -27.92 20.87 -15.49
N TYR A 242 -28.57 20.64 -14.35
CA TYR A 242 -29.54 19.56 -14.20
C TYR A 242 -30.76 19.73 -15.13
N SER A 243 -30.99 18.75 -16.00
CA SER A 243 -32.18 18.64 -16.85
C SER A 243 -32.49 17.16 -17.13
N PRO A 244 -33.72 16.81 -17.56
CA PRO A 244 -34.05 15.42 -17.91
C PRO A 244 -33.10 14.83 -18.97
N ALA A 245 -32.69 15.63 -19.95
CA ALA A 245 -31.75 15.20 -21.00
C ALA A 245 -30.34 14.95 -20.43
N ASN A 246 -29.81 15.87 -19.62
CA ASN A 246 -28.48 15.71 -19.02
C ASN A 246 -28.44 14.58 -17.99
N LYS A 247 -29.55 14.35 -17.27
CA LYS A 247 -29.71 13.19 -16.38
C LYS A 247 -29.63 11.86 -17.14
N LEU A 248 -30.21 11.79 -18.34
CA LEU A 248 -30.12 10.61 -19.20
C LEU A 248 -28.69 10.39 -19.71
N SER A 249 -28.01 11.44 -20.20
CA SER A 249 -26.58 11.38 -20.58
C SER A 249 -25.71 10.86 -19.43
N LEU A 250 -25.92 11.41 -18.22
CA LEU A 250 -25.20 10.97 -17.03
C LEU A 250 -25.46 9.48 -16.70
N ALA A 251 -26.66 8.97 -16.97
CA ALA A 251 -26.99 7.56 -16.75
C ALA A 251 -26.25 6.64 -17.74
N GLU A 252 -26.05 7.11 -18.97
CA GLU A 252 -25.28 6.41 -20.01
C GLU A 252 -23.78 6.44 -19.71
N GLU A 253 -23.25 7.60 -19.30
CA GLU A 253 -21.86 7.76 -18.84
C GLU A 253 -21.57 6.86 -17.63
N LEU A 254 -22.47 6.81 -16.65
CA LEU A 254 -22.33 5.94 -15.49
C LEU A 254 -22.32 4.46 -15.90
N ALA A 255 -23.19 4.06 -16.82
CA ALA A 255 -23.20 2.70 -17.35
C ALA A 255 -21.90 2.36 -18.09
N SER A 256 -21.35 3.32 -18.85
CA SER A 256 -20.09 3.16 -19.59
C SER A 256 -18.88 2.98 -18.67
N ILE A 257 -18.77 3.78 -17.60
CA ILE A 257 -17.68 3.61 -16.61
C ILE A 257 -17.78 2.28 -15.88
N VAL A 258 -19.00 1.89 -15.44
CA VAL A 258 -19.19 0.60 -14.76
C VAL A 258 -18.82 -0.55 -15.70
N ALA A 259 -19.26 -0.51 -16.96
CA ALA A 259 -18.90 -1.53 -17.95
C ALA A 259 -17.39 -1.58 -18.24
N ALA A 260 -16.71 -0.42 -18.28
CA ALA A 260 -15.26 -0.37 -18.44
C ALA A 260 -14.50 -1.01 -17.25
N SER A 261 -15.14 -1.10 -16.08
CA SER A 261 -14.58 -1.69 -14.87
C SER A 261 -14.83 -3.21 -14.76
N GLU A 262 -15.81 -3.77 -15.50
CA GLU A 262 -16.19 -5.19 -15.41
C GLU A 262 -15.14 -6.18 -15.97
N GLY A 263 -14.24 -5.72 -16.84
CA GLY A 263 -13.20 -6.55 -17.48
C GLY A 263 -11.92 -6.73 -16.67
N GLN A 264 -11.81 -6.10 -15.49
CA GLN A 264 -10.57 -6.00 -14.70
C GLN A 264 -10.69 -6.71 -13.34
N GLN A 265 -11.13 -7.97 -13.32
CA GLN A 265 -11.19 -8.69 -12.05
C GLN A 265 -9.81 -9.13 -11.58
N ASP A 266 -9.48 -8.73 -10.36
CA ASP A 266 -8.25 -9.17 -9.71
C ASP A 266 -8.30 -10.67 -9.41
N VAL A 267 -7.19 -11.37 -9.63
CA VAL A 267 -7.05 -12.76 -9.16
C VAL A 267 -6.41 -12.71 -7.78
N ILE A 268 -7.24 -12.80 -6.74
CA ILE A 268 -6.79 -12.70 -5.35
C ILE A 268 -6.53 -14.11 -4.80
N GLN A 269 -5.28 -14.41 -4.46
CA GLN A 269 -4.89 -15.63 -3.72
C GLN A 269 -4.72 -15.35 -2.23
N VAL A 270 -4.25 -14.15 -1.89
CA VAL A 270 -4.07 -13.70 -0.52
C VAL A 270 -4.69 -12.32 -0.39
N ASN A 271 -5.65 -12.17 0.53
CA ASN A 271 -6.27 -10.87 0.77
C ASN A 271 -5.30 -9.96 1.52
N GLU A 272 -5.30 -8.69 1.14
CA GLU A 272 -4.42 -7.68 1.70
C GLU A 272 -4.91 -7.25 3.09
N GLY A 273 -6.16 -6.76 3.16
CA GLY A 273 -6.78 -6.26 4.39
C GLY A 273 -6.21 -4.92 4.86
N PHE A 274 -6.58 -4.51 6.07
CA PHE A 274 -6.04 -3.29 6.70
C PHE A 274 -4.51 -3.32 6.81
N MET A 275 -3.88 -2.15 6.63
CA MET A 275 -2.43 -1.88 6.75
C MET A 275 -1.55 -2.56 5.69
N ARG A 276 -2.12 -3.25 4.70
CA ARG A 276 -1.35 -4.06 3.76
C ARG A 276 -1.75 -3.85 2.31
N LEU A 277 -0.79 -4.08 1.41
CA LEU A 277 -1.00 -4.07 -0.04
C LEU A 277 0.06 -4.93 -0.73
N ASP A 278 -0.30 -5.64 -1.79
CA ASP A 278 0.64 -6.29 -2.71
C ASP A 278 1.10 -5.29 -3.78
N ALA A 279 1.90 -4.32 -3.33
CA ALA A 279 2.29 -3.17 -4.15
C ALA A 279 3.00 -3.59 -5.44
N LEU A 280 3.96 -4.53 -5.37
CA LEU A 280 4.72 -4.94 -6.55
C LEU A 280 3.86 -5.67 -7.58
N ASN A 281 3.00 -6.61 -7.15
CA ASN A 281 2.17 -7.29 -8.13
C ASN A 281 1.14 -6.36 -8.75
N ARG A 282 0.56 -5.44 -7.97
CA ARG A 282 -0.35 -4.41 -8.46
C ARG A 282 0.33 -3.47 -9.46
N ILE A 283 1.54 -2.98 -9.18
CA ILE A 283 2.34 -2.19 -10.13
C ILE A 283 2.53 -2.97 -11.44
N GLY A 284 2.99 -4.22 -11.35
CA GLY A 284 3.24 -5.05 -12.53
C GLY A 284 1.97 -5.30 -13.35
N ASN A 285 0.83 -5.55 -12.70
CA ASN A 285 -0.46 -5.76 -13.36
C ASN A 285 -0.96 -4.46 -14.02
N GLN A 286 -0.90 -3.33 -13.33
CA GLN A 286 -1.32 -2.05 -13.89
C GLN A 286 -0.49 -1.68 -15.12
N VAL A 287 0.84 -1.75 -15.02
CA VAL A 287 1.76 -1.28 -16.06
C VAL A 287 1.82 -2.26 -17.24
N PHE A 288 1.94 -3.56 -16.98
CA PHE A 288 2.25 -4.56 -18.01
C PHE A 288 1.08 -5.45 -18.40
N ALA A 289 -0.06 -5.41 -17.69
CA ALA A 289 -1.26 -6.12 -18.13
C ALA A 289 -2.38 -5.16 -18.53
N GLU A 290 -2.72 -4.19 -17.69
CA GLU A 290 -3.90 -3.34 -17.92
C GLU A 290 -3.62 -2.19 -18.89
N ASN A 291 -2.57 -1.39 -18.66
CA ASN A 291 -2.26 -0.22 -19.48
C ASN A 291 -1.97 -0.56 -20.96
N ILE A 292 -1.59 -1.81 -21.22
CA ILE A 292 -1.23 -2.33 -22.55
C ILE A 292 -2.16 -3.44 -23.04
N ASN A 293 -3.21 -3.75 -22.28
CA ASN A 293 -4.21 -4.78 -22.58
C ASN A 293 -3.61 -6.17 -22.91
N ARG A 294 -2.68 -6.65 -22.06
CA ARG A 294 -1.99 -7.94 -22.18
C ARG A 294 -2.17 -8.79 -20.94
N ARG A 295 -3.31 -9.49 -20.85
CA ARG A 295 -3.68 -10.25 -19.64
C ARG A 295 -2.71 -11.39 -19.31
N GLU A 296 -1.93 -11.87 -20.28
CA GLU A 296 -0.87 -12.86 -20.09
C GLU A 296 0.24 -12.41 -19.11
N ASN A 297 0.44 -11.10 -18.93
CA ASN A 297 1.40 -10.54 -17.97
C ASN A 297 0.82 -10.39 -16.55
N TYR A 298 -0.45 -10.70 -16.36
CA TYR A 298 -1.13 -10.53 -15.09
C TYR A 298 -0.73 -11.62 -14.09
N HIS A 299 -0.39 -11.22 -12.87
CA HIS A 299 -0.09 -12.11 -11.76
C HIS A 299 -1.12 -11.97 -10.64
N ALA A 300 -1.41 -13.09 -9.98
CA ALA A 300 -2.31 -13.08 -8.83
C ALA A 300 -1.73 -12.25 -7.66
N ILE A 301 -2.61 -11.60 -6.92
CA ILE A 301 -2.31 -10.93 -5.67
C ILE A 301 -2.03 -11.99 -4.59
N ASN A 302 -0.78 -12.09 -4.17
CA ASN A 302 -0.31 -13.17 -3.28
C ASN A 302 0.87 -12.80 -2.37
N ALA A 303 1.38 -11.57 -2.44
CA ALA A 303 2.50 -11.08 -1.66
C ALA A 303 2.19 -9.76 -0.90
N PRO A 304 1.11 -9.68 -0.10
CA PRO A 304 0.80 -8.45 0.59
C PRO A 304 1.86 -8.08 1.64
N VAL A 305 2.33 -6.84 1.58
CA VAL A 305 3.26 -6.25 2.54
C VAL A 305 2.57 -5.21 3.41
N ASN A 306 3.03 -5.03 4.65
CA ASN A 306 2.71 -3.84 5.43
C ASN A 306 3.32 -2.61 4.73
N TYR A 307 2.75 -1.42 4.90
CA TYR A 307 3.35 -0.22 4.35
C TYR A 307 4.68 0.12 5.08
N PRO A 308 5.81 0.31 4.39
CA PRO A 308 7.06 0.65 5.06
C PRO A 308 7.03 2.11 5.53
N HIS A 309 7.54 2.40 6.74
CA HIS A 309 7.65 3.78 7.21
C HIS A 309 8.73 4.59 6.46
N LEU A 310 8.56 5.91 6.34
CA LEU A 310 9.31 6.76 5.43
C LEU A 310 10.48 7.54 6.06
N TRP A 311 10.47 7.83 7.36
CA TRP A 311 11.58 8.55 7.97
C TRP A 311 12.90 7.81 7.69
N SER A 312 13.94 8.59 7.35
CA SER A 312 15.26 8.15 6.85
C SER A 312 15.31 7.44 5.49
N ALA A 313 14.17 7.09 4.86
CA ALA A 313 14.16 6.30 3.63
C ALA A 313 14.82 6.99 2.44
N SER A 314 14.70 8.32 2.36
CA SER A 314 15.39 9.16 1.36
C SER A 314 16.92 9.01 1.39
N TRP A 315 17.48 8.59 2.53
CA TRP A 315 18.92 8.43 2.70
C TRP A 315 19.37 6.98 2.61
N PHE A 316 18.54 6.03 2.19
CA PHE A 316 18.97 4.64 1.97
C PHE A 316 19.66 4.48 0.61
N ASN A 317 20.70 3.65 0.56
CA ASN A 317 21.29 3.22 -0.72
C ASN A 317 20.31 2.38 -1.56
N TRP A 318 19.47 1.58 -0.91
CA TRP A 318 18.42 0.76 -1.51
C TRP A 318 17.12 0.85 -0.71
N VAL A 319 16.01 1.06 -1.39
CA VAL A 319 14.67 1.20 -0.79
C VAL A 319 13.77 -0.01 -1.13
N GLN A 320 12.50 0.05 -0.70
CA GLN A 320 11.53 -1.08 -0.70
C GLN A 320 11.98 -2.26 0.17
N TYR A 321 11.09 -3.21 0.49
CA TYR A 321 11.42 -4.28 1.45
C TYR A 321 12.58 -5.17 0.98
N ASP A 322 12.68 -5.37 -0.32
CA ASP A 322 13.60 -6.23 -1.05
C ASP A 322 14.89 -5.54 -1.53
N ALA A 323 15.08 -4.26 -1.16
CA ALA A 323 16.25 -3.47 -1.54
C ALA A 323 16.42 -3.32 -3.07
N SER A 324 15.33 -3.02 -3.76
CA SER A 324 15.16 -3.18 -5.20
C SER A 324 15.58 -2.01 -6.07
N ILE A 325 15.55 -0.78 -5.55
CA ILE A 325 15.77 0.44 -6.34
C ILE A 325 16.55 1.51 -5.56
N MET A 326 17.38 2.28 -6.27
CA MET A 326 18.20 3.36 -5.70
C MET A 326 17.72 4.78 -6.03
N SER A 327 17.21 5.01 -7.25
CA SER A 327 16.84 6.34 -7.73
C SER A 327 15.50 6.81 -7.14
N PRO A 328 15.43 7.96 -6.45
CA PRO A 328 14.20 8.46 -5.85
C PRO A 328 13.11 8.81 -6.87
N LEU A 329 13.45 9.49 -7.97
CA LEU A 329 12.45 9.88 -8.97
C LEU A 329 11.89 8.66 -9.69
N ILE A 330 12.74 7.70 -10.08
CA ILE A 330 12.30 6.45 -10.72
C ILE A 330 11.44 5.64 -9.74
N ARG A 331 11.81 5.55 -8.47
CA ARG A 331 10.96 4.92 -7.44
C ARG A 331 9.59 5.59 -7.36
N ASN A 332 9.55 6.90 -7.14
CA ASN A 332 8.30 7.65 -6.92
C ASN A 332 7.40 7.63 -8.15
N ALA A 333 7.97 7.76 -9.35
CA ALA A 333 7.22 7.68 -10.60
C ALA A 333 6.66 6.27 -10.83
N GLY A 334 7.45 5.22 -10.58
CA GLY A 334 6.99 3.83 -10.66
C GLY A 334 5.87 3.50 -9.68
N GLU A 335 5.95 4.00 -8.44
CA GLU A 335 4.89 3.88 -7.44
C GLU A 335 3.62 4.62 -7.89
N ALA A 336 3.74 5.84 -8.40
CA ALA A 336 2.61 6.60 -8.96
C ALA A 336 1.93 5.86 -10.13
N MET A 337 2.69 5.24 -11.02
CA MET A 337 2.16 4.38 -12.08
C MET A 337 1.36 3.19 -11.52
N GLY A 338 1.86 2.57 -10.45
CA GLY A 338 1.19 1.45 -9.78
C GLY A 338 -0.13 1.80 -9.11
N VAL A 339 -0.26 3.03 -8.60
CA VAL A 339 -1.53 3.57 -8.10
C VAL A 339 -2.32 4.31 -9.19
N ASN A 340 -2.13 3.90 -10.44
CA ASN A 340 -2.90 4.31 -11.62
C ASN A 340 -2.74 5.79 -12.00
N ALA A 341 -1.51 6.33 -11.97
CA ALA A 341 -1.18 7.50 -12.79
C ALA A 341 -1.23 7.11 -14.27
N TYR A 342 -1.79 7.98 -15.11
CA TYR A 342 -1.88 7.73 -16.55
C TYR A 342 -0.49 7.77 -17.16
N VAL A 343 -0.17 6.76 -17.97
CA VAL A 343 0.97 6.74 -18.88
C VAL A 343 0.49 6.22 -20.23
N ASP A 344 0.80 6.93 -21.30
CA ASP A 344 0.50 6.49 -22.65
C ASP A 344 1.47 5.40 -23.07
N MET A 345 0.99 4.16 -23.08
CA MET A 345 1.79 2.99 -23.46
C MET A 345 1.44 2.46 -24.86
N GLN A 346 0.52 3.11 -25.58
CA GLN A 346 -0.09 2.53 -26.79
C GLN A 346 0.12 3.37 -28.05
N SER A 347 0.33 4.68 -27.92
CA SER A 347 0.67 5.54 -29.06
C SER A 347 1.98 5.14 -29.72
N ALA A 348 2.16 5.52 -30.99
CA ALA A 348 3.40 5.29 -31.71
C ALA A 348 4.57 6.02 -31.04
N MET A 349 5.80 5.50 -31.16
CA MET A 349 6.99 6.07 -30.52
C MET A 349 7.25 7.52 -30.92
N ASP A 350 6.91 7.90 -32.16
CA ASP A 350 7.01 9.26 -32.68
C ASP A 350 5.82 10.16 -32.27
N ASP A 351 4.77 9.61 -31.67
CA ASP A 351 3.55 10.30 -31.23
C ASP A 351 3.43 10.35 -29.70
N ASN A 352 4.47 10.89 -29.03
CA ASN A 352 4.49 11.15 -27.58
C ASN A 352 4.17 9.95 -26.66
N ARG A 353 4.51 8.73 -27.08
CA ARG A 353 4.50 7.55 -26.20
C ARG A 353 5.27 7.85 -24.90
N PHE A 354 4.78 7.28 -23.81
CA PHE A 354 5.20 7.48 -22.41
C PHE A 354 4.88 8.87 -21.82
N SER A 355 4.10 9.70 -22.52
CA SER A 355 3.48 10.87 -21.89
C SER A 355 2.64 10.45 -20.68
N SER A 356 2.72 11.20 -19.59
CA SER A 356 2.07 10.81 -18.34
C SER A 356 1.36 11.96 -17.64
N SER A 357 0.46 11.63 -16.72
CA SER A 357 -0.16 12.60 -15.81
C SER A 357 0.71 12.90 -14.58
N ILE A 358 1.89 12.29 -14.46
CA ILE A 358 2.75 12.39 -13.27
C ILE A 358 3.36 13.80 -13.20
N PRO A 359 3.08 14.57 -12.13
CA PRO A 359 3.70 15.87 -11.92
C PRO A 359 5.08 15.68 -11.31
N MET A 360 6.12 15.52 -12.14
CA MET A 360 7.49 15.21 -11.68
C MET A 360 8.00 16.21 -10.64
N GLN A 361 7.68 17.49 -10.75
CA GLN A 361 8.05 18.50 -9.74
C GLN A 361 7.45 18.22 -8.35
N ASN A 362 6.24 17.67 -8.29
CA ASN A 362 5.63 17.29 -7.01
C ASN A 362 6.41 16.12 -6.39
N LEU A 363 6.84 15.15 -7.19
CA LEU A 363 7.63 14.01 -6.72
C LEU A 363 9.02 14.44 -6.21
N VAL A 364 9.67 15.39 -6.90
CA VAL A 364 10.94 15.98 -6.44
C VAL A 364 10.74 16.77 -5.14
N TRP A 365 9.67 17.57 -5.04
CA TRP A 365 9.35 18.29 -3.82
C TRP A 365 9.09 17.33 -2.64
N LEU A 366 8.34 16.25 -2.87
CA LEU A 366 8.08 15.21 -1.86
C LEU A 366 9.39 14.60 -1.35
N GLU A 367 10.31 14.24 -2.25
CA GLU A 367 11.59 13.65 -1.87
C GLU A 367 12.45 14.62 -1.05
N HIS A 368 12.54 15.89 -1.47
CA HIS A 368 13.28 16.91 -0.72
C HIS A 368 12.65 17.20 0.64
N PHE A 369 11.33 17.22 0.74
CA PHE A 369 10.64 17.46 2.01
C PHE A 369 10.80 16.28 2.99
N LEU A 370 10.79 15.05 2.48
CA LEU A 370 11.06 13.83 3.26
C LEU A 370 12.52 13.74 3.71
N GLY A 371 13.46 13.99 2.80
CA GLY A 371 14.90 13.83 3.04
C GLY A 371 15.55 14.98 3.79
N GLY A 372 15.13 16.22 3.52
CA GLY A 372 15.84 17.42 3.95
C GLY A 372 17.18 17.59 3.22
N GLU A 373 18.11 18.34 3.82
CA GLU A 373 19.48 18.48 3.34
C GLU A 373 20.31 17.21 3.60
N GLN A 374 21.35 16.98 2.78
CA GLN A 374 22.39 15.96 2.99
C GLN A 374 22.82 15.88 4.47
N PRO A 375 22.61 14.73 5.14
CA PRO A 375 22.93 14.55 6.54
C PRO A 375 24.44 14.64 6.78
N SER A 376 24.80 15.19 7.94
CA SER A 376 26.17 15.24 8.42
C SER A 376 26.22 15.05 9.93
N GLN A 377 27.40 14.69 10.45
CA GLN A 377 27.62 14.53 11.89
C GLN A 377 27.23 15.77 12.71
N THR A 378 27.30 16.97 12.14
CA THR A 378 26.97 18.22 12.83
C THR A 378 25.51 18.65 12.66
N LYS A 379 24.90 18.36 11.50
CA LYS A 379 23.51 18.74 11.21
C LYS A 379 22.49 17.65 11.53
N GLY A 380 22.93 16.40 11.67
CA GLY A 380 22.06 15.23 11.76
C GLY A 380 21.25 15.02 10.48
N PHE A 381 20.15 14.27 10.61
CA PHE A 381 19.13 14.13 9.57
C PHE A 381 18.13 15.28 9.71
N SER A 382 17.89 16.03 8.63
CA SER A 382 17.10 17.28 8.68
C SER A 382 15.72 17.20 8.04
N GLY A 383 15.38 16.07 7.40
CA GLY A 383 14.02 15.79 6.91
C GLY A 383 13.10 15.22 7.98
N LEU A 384 12.16 14.36 7.55
CA LEU A 384 11.20 13.69 8.43
C LEU A 384 11.91 12.82 9.48
N GLN A 385 11.63 13.10 10.75
CA GLN A 385 12.17 12.36 11.88
C GLN A 385 11.18 11.30 12.41
N PRO A 386 11.70 10.21 13.01
CA PRO A 386 10.88 9.28 13.78
C PRO A 386 10.19 9.99 14.96
N PRO A 387 8.98 9.55 15.36
CA PRO A 387 8.32 10.10 16.54
C PRO A 387 9.04 9.68 17.82
N LYS A 388 9.24 10.64 18.73
CA LYS A 388 9.76 10.36 20.08
C LYS A 388 8.69 9.70 20.94
N TRP A 389 9.10 8.81 21.85
CA TRP A 389 8.23 8.19 22.83
C TRP A 389 7.58 9.20 23.78
N GLN A 390 6.26 9.06 24.04
CA GLN A 390 5.49 10.01 24.88
C GLN A 390 4.55 9.34 25.90
N PHE A 391 4.55 8.00 26.03
CA PHE A 391 3.57 7.25 26.84
C PHE A 391 4.08 6.86 28.23
N GLY A 392 4.87 7.74 28.84
CA GLY A 392 5.43 7.55 30.17
C GLY A 392 6.96 7.59 30.21
N PRO A 393 7.54 7.63 31.41
CA PRO A 393 8.99 7.69 31.58
C PRO A 393 9.66 6.40 31.11
N ILE A 394 10.89 6.53 30.60
CA ILE A 394 11.74 5.41 30.22
C ILE A 394 12.57 4.99 31.43
N ASP A 395 12.51 3.70 31.79
CA ASP A 395 13.40 3.08 32.78
C ASP A 395 14.83 3.04 32.25
N GLN A 396 15.67 3.93 32.79
CA GLN A 396 17.04 4.12 32.31
C GLN A 396 17.93 2.87 32.49
N GLN A 397 17.75 2.10 33.57
CA GLN A 397 18.57 0.91 33.81
C GLN A 397 18.25 -0.19 32.78
N LYS A 398 16.96 -0.37 32.49
CA LYS A 398 16.52 -1.29 31.44
C LYS A 398 16.97 -0.81 30.06
N ALA A 399 16.85 0.50 29.78
CA ALA A 399 17.28 1.07 28.50
C ALA A 399 18.80 0.91 28.27
N GLU A 400 19.65 1.10 29.29
CA GLU A 400 21.10 0.89 29.19
C GLU A 400 21.47 -0.58 28.91
N LEU A 401 20.81 -1.52 29.59
CA LEU A 401 20.96 -2.96 29.30
C LEU A 401 20.47 -3.27 27.88
N GLY A 402 19.34 -2.70 27.48
CA GLY A 402 18.77 -2.84 26.14
C GLY A 402 19.67 -2.29 25.04
N ALA A 403 20.38 -1.18 25.29
CA ALA A 403 21.37 -0.62 24.36
C ALA A 403 22.52 -1.60 24.12
N SER A 404 23.01 -2.25 25.19
CA SER A 404 24.05 -3.28 25.10
C SER A 404 23.57 -4.50 24.31
N LEU A 405 22.32 -4.93 24.52
CA LEU A 405 21.69 -6.01 23.77
C LEU A 405 21.51 -5.64 22.28
N TYR A 406 21.09 -4.41 21.99
CA TYR A 406 20.95 -3.91 20.62
C TYR A 406 22.29 -3.96 19.88
N GLN A 407 23.37 -3.46 20.50
CA GLN A 407 24.69 -3.48 19.91
C GLN A 407 25.15 -4.91 19.59
N ALA A 408 24.90 -5.85 20.53
CA ALA A 408 25.33 -7.24 20.40
C ALA A 408 24.48 -8.06 19.40
N LYS A 409 23.17 -7.83 19.34
CA LYS A 409 22.21 -8.72 18.63
C LYS A 409 21.52 -8.08 17.42
N CYS A 410 21.41 -6.75 17.36
CA CYS A 410 20.58 -6.05 16.38
C CYS A 410 21.39 -5.21 15.39
N GLN A 411 22.34 -4.41 15.90
CA GLN A 411 23.14 -3.44 15.14
C GLN A 411 23.87 -4.06 13.94
N GLY A 412 24.30 -5.33 14.08
CA GLY A 412 24.94 -6.08 13.00
C GLY A 412 24.09 -6.20 11.73
N CYS A 413 22.76 -6.12 11.84
CA CYS A 413 21.85 -6.05 10.69
C CYS A 413 21.26 -4.65 10.51
N HIS A 414 20.79 -4.04 11.60
CA HIS A 414 19.96 -2.83 11.61
C HIS A 414 20.71 -1.51 11.65
N LEU A 415 22.05 -1.53 11.57
CA LEU A 415 22.92 -0.35 11.72
C LEU A 415 22.89 0.25 13.16
N PRO A 416 23.86 1.12 13.50
CA PRO A 416 23.78 1.93 14.72
C PRO A 416 22.54 2.84 14.71
N PRO A 417 22.08 3.31 15.88
CA PRO A 417 21.04 4.34 15.95
C PRO A 417 21.43 5.59 15.16
N LEU A 418 20.45 6.24 14.52
CA LEU A 418 20.69 7.39 13.63
C LEU A 418 21.22 8.64 14.35
N ASP A 419 21.02 8.73 15.66
CA ASP A 419 21.53 9.79 16.53
C ASP A 419 22.91 9.47 17.14
N SER A 420 23.45 8.27 16.87
CA SER A 420 24.76 7.85 17.35
C SER A 420 25.91 8.49 16.55
N GLN A 421 27.10 8.56 17.15
CA GLN A 421 28.31 8.96 16.42
C GLN A 421 28.82 7.87 15.46
N GLU A 422 28.48 6.60 15.73
CA GLU A 422 28.94 5.46 14.94
C GLU A 422 28.35 5.44 13.52
N ILE A 423 27.12 5.93 13.34
CA ILE A 423 26.42 5.90 12.05
C ILE A 423 27.17 6.64 10.92
N TRP A 424 28.02 7.61 11.28
CA TRP A 424 28.78 8.42 10.32
C TRP A 424 30.05 7.75 9.79
N GLN A 425 30.38 6.55 10.28
CA GLN A 425 31.50 5.78 9.75
C GLN A 425 31.23 5.35 8.30
N GLU A 426 32.27 5.34 7.46
CA GLU A 426 32.17 5.08 6.01
C GLU A 426 31.46 3.76 5.66
N GLN A 427 31.56 2.75 6.53
CA GLN A 427 30.89 1.46 6.37
C GLN A 427 29.36 1.51 6.49
N TYR A 428 28.82 2.56 7.13
CA TYR A 428 27.40 2.78 7.31
C TYR A 428 26.89 3.98 6.51
N PHE A 429 27.71 4.99 6.26
CA PHE A 429 27.32 6.20 5.54
C PHE A 429 28.40 6.62 4.52
N SER A 430 28.14 6.34 3.25
CA SER A 430 29.11 6.52 2.15
C SER A 430 28.43 6.74 0.80
N PRO A 431 29.17 7.25 -0.21
CA PRO A 431 28.64 7.37 -1.57
C PRO A 431 28.29 6.01 -2.18
N ILE A 432 27.34 6.00 -3.11
CA ILE A 432 27.07 4.83 -3.95
C ILE A 432 28.14 4.78 -5.04
N VAL A 433 28.85 3.66 -5.16
CA VAL A 433 29.83 3.41 -6.22
C VAL A 433 29.21 2.54 -7.30
N TYR A 434 29.30 2.97 -8.56
CA TYR A 434 28.73 2.29 -9.72
C TYR A 434 29.61 2.45 -10.95
N HIS A 435 29.39 1.64 -11.98
CA HIS A 435 30.09 1.75 -13.26
C HIS A 435 29.11 2.16 -14.34
N GLN A 436 29.51 3.15 -15.13
CA GLN A 436 28.76 3.63 -16.29
C GLN A 436 29.72 3.78 -17.47
N ASN A 437 29.39 3.18 -18.61
CA ASN A 437 30.23 3.06 -19.79
C ASN A 437 31.63 2.49 -19.49
N GLY A 438 31.70 1.54 -18.54
CA GLY A 438 32.94 0.94 -18.07
C GLY A 438 33.76 1.78 -17.08
N GLU A 439 33.41 3.04 -16.85
CA GLU A 439 34.09 3.92 -15.91
C GLU A 439 33.48 3.86 -14.52
N GLN A 440 34.30 3.79 -13.47
CA GLN A 440 33.81 3.86 -12.09
C GLN A 440 33.41 5.29 -11.74
N LYS A 441 32.18 5.45 -11.26
CA LYS A 441 31.60 6.69 -10.75
C LYS A 441 31.15 6.52 -9.30
N GLN A 442 30.89 7.65 -8.65
CA GLN A 442 30.28 7.69 -7.33
C GLN A 442 29.30 8.85 -7.22
N THR A 443 28.28 8.69 -6.38
CA THR A 443 27.35 9.78 -6.07
C THR A 443 28.05 10.92 -5.32
N ALA A 444 27.57 12.14 -5.48
CA ALA A 444 28.03 13.28 -4.68
C ALA A 444 27.55 13.15 -3.22
N GLU A 445 26.30 12.72 -3.06
CA GLU A 445 25.67 12.45 -1.78
C GLU A 445 26.17 11.16 -1.14
N LYS A 446 26.28 11.17 0.19
CA LYS A 446 26.47 9.96 1.00
C LYS A 446 25.11 9.45 1.49
N VAL A 447 24.97 8.13 1.53
CA VAL A 447 23.73 7.45 1.94
C VAL A 447 24.03 6.33 2.93
N LEU A 448 23.01 5.93 3.67
CA LEU A 448 23.00 4.79 4.56
C LEU A 448 23.16 3.49 3.77
N GLN A 449 24.19 2.72 4.12
CA GLN A 449 24.51 1.45 3.48
C GLN A 449 23.72 0.32 4.14
N LEU A 450 22.50 0.08 3.64
CA LEU A 450 21.63 -0.95 4.19
C LEU A 450 22.10 -2.36 3.83
N LYS A 451 21.81 -3.31 4.71
CA LYS A 451 22.13 -4.73 4.53
C LYS A 451 20.93 -5.47 4.00
N LEU A 452 21.09 -6.10 2.84
CA LEU A 452 20.16 -7.11 2.35
C LEU A 452 20.43 -8.43 3.08
N ILE A 453 19.44 -8.93 3.82
CA ILE A 453 19.51 -10.21 4.51
C ILE A 453 18.87 -11.27 3.63
N ASP A 454 19.61 -12.36 3.39
CA ASP A 454 19.16 -13.48 2.56
C ASP A 454 17.92 -14.18 3.18
N LEU A 455 16.98 -14.61 2.34
CA LEU A 455 15.79 -15.36 2.80
C LEU A 455 16.13 -16.59 3.63
N SER A 456 17.22 -17.29 3.33
CA SER A 456 17.67 -18.45 4.10
C SER A 456 18.15 -18.09 5.50
N GLN A 457 18.68 -16.88 5.69
CA GLN A 457 19.08 -16.36 6.99
C GLN A 457 17.88 -15.83 7.78
N VAL A 458 17.11 -14.89 7.20
CA VAL A 458 16.01 -14.23 7.92
C VAL A 458 14.79 -15.14 8.09
N GLY A 459 14.52 -16.04 7.13
CA GLY A 459 13.48 -17.07 7.23
C GLY A 459 12.04 -16.56 7.31
N THR A 460 11.80 -15.27 7.07
CA THR A 460 10.45 -14.69 6.96
C THR A 460 9.75 -15.14 5.67
N ASP A 461 8.47 -14.82 5.54
CA ASP A 461 7.69 -15.16 4.35
C ASP A 461 8.41 -14.76 3.04
N PRO A 462 8.55 -15.67 2.07
CA PRO A 462 9.33 -15.40 0.86
C PRO A 462 8.52 -14.74 -0.28
N ALA A 463 7.19 -14.60 -0.16
CA ALA A 463 6.32 -14.23 -1.27
C ALA A 463 6.75 -12.91 -1.94
N GLN A 464 6.90 -11.84 -1.15
CA GLN A 464 7.32 -10.52 -1.64
C GLN A 464 8.73 -10.56 -2.25
N ALA A 465 9.72 -11.10 -1.53
CA ALA A 465 11.11 -11.15 -2.00
C ALA A 465 11.28 -11.96 -3.29
N ASN A 466 10.36 -12.87 -3.61
CA ASN A 466 10.40 -13.63 -4.85
C ASN A 466 9.82 -12.89 -6.05
N VAL A 467 8.98 -11.85 -5.85
CA VAL A 467 8.34 -11.13 -6.97
C VAL A 467 9.39 -10.60 -7.94
N LEU A 468 10.38 -9.83 -7.49
CA LEU A 468 11.41 -9.30 -8.39
C LEU A 468 12.40 -10.35 -8.90
N ALA A 469 12.64 -11.40 -8.11
CA ALA A 469 13.61 -12.43 -8.46
C ALA A 469 13.07 -13.43 -9.50
N THR A 470 11.75 -13.65 -9.54
CA THR A 470 11.16 -14.74 -10.35
C THR A 470 10.06 -14.31 -11.31
N ARG A 471 9.42 -13.14 -11.13
CA ARG A 471 8.36 -12.70 -12.04
C ARG A 471 8.97 -12.29 -13.38
N THR A 472 8.56 -12.95 -14.45
CA THR A 472 8.85 -12.58 -15.83
C THR A 472 7.59 -12.12 -16.54
N LEU A 473 7.76 -11.33 -17.60
CA LEU A 473 6.67 -10.81 -18.42
C LEU A 473 7.12 -10.64 -19.87
N SER A 474 6.17 -10.46 -20.78
CA SER A 474 6.41 -10.21 -22.20
C SER A 474 6.17 -8.76 -22.58
N THR A 475 7.16 -8.11 -23.18
CA THR A 475 7.04 -6.75 -23.74
C THR A 475 7.16 -6.72 -25.27
N ALA A 476 7.59 -7.84 -25.88
CA ALA A 476 7.71 -7.97 -27.33
C ALA A 476 6.38 -7.76 -28.07
N GLY A 477 6.45 -7.30 -29.31
CA GLY A 477 5.28 -7.24 -30.20
C GLY A 477 4.92 -8.62 -30.76
N VAL A 478 3.64 -8.84 -31.01
CA VAL A 478 3.12 -10.02 -31.71
C VAL A 478 2.66 -9.59 -33.10
N SER A 479 3.37 -10.00 -34.15
CA SER A 479 3.08 -9.59 -35.55
C SER A 479 2.62 -10.71 -36.47
N ASN A 480 2.85 -11.98 -36.09
CA ASN A 480 2.53 -13.17 -36.90
C ASN A 480 1.18 -13.82 -36.53
N VAL A 481 0.17 -13.00 -36.26
CA VAL A 481 -1.18 -13.43 -35.88
C VAL A 481 -2.23 -12.72 -36.75
N ALA A 482 -3.49 -13.13 -36.65
CA ALA A 482 -4.58 -12.39 -37.31
C ALA A 482 -4.50 -10.91 -36.94
N ALA A 483 -4.80 -10.00 -37.87
CA ALA A 483 -4.62 -8.55 -37.68
C ALA A 483 -5.28 -8.00 -36.41
N ALA A 484 -6.41 -8.57 -35.99
CA ALA A 484 -7.11 -8.20 -34.75
C ALA A 484 -6.33 -8.55 -33.46
N ASN A 485 -5.31 -9.39 -33.55
CA ASN A 485 -4.48 -9.87 -32.44
C ASN A 485 -3.04 -9.33 -32.51
N VAL A 486 -2.71 -8.53 -33.53
CA VAL A 486 -1.38 -7.93 -33.65
C VAL A 486 -1.22 -6.89 -32.53
N THR A 487 -0.18 -7.05 -31.73
CA THR A 487 0.16 -6.12 -30.65
C THR A 487 1.55 -5.53 -30.91
N PRO A 488 1.71 -4.19 -30.91
CA PRO A 488 3.02 -3.58 -31.01
C PRO A 488 3.84 -3.87 -29.74
N GLY A 489 5.16 -3.96 -29.87
CA GLY A 489 6.06 -3.97 -28.72
C GLY A 489 5.94 -2.68 -27.90
N LEU A 490 6.43 -2.71 -26.67
CA LEU A 490 6.46 -1.50 -25.83
C LEU A 490 7.50 -0.48 -26.31
N GLY A 491 8.48 -0.91 -27.10
CA GLY A 491 9.54 -0.06 -27.60
C GLY A 491 10.58 0.25 -26.52
N ILE A 492 10.80 -0.68 -25.58
CA ILE A 492 11.85 -0.55 -24.58
C ILE A 492 13.22 -0.66 -25.27
N ASP A 493 14.05 0.38 -25.12
CA ASP A 493 15.45 0.42 -25.55
C ASP A 493 16.22 1.34 -24.59
N GLU A 494 16.43 0.86 -23.36
CA GLU A 494 17.03 1.66 -22.29
C GLU A 494 18.19 0.91 -21.62
N THR A 495 19.20 1.66 -21.18
CA THR A 495 20.30 1.12 -20.38
C THR A 495 20.14 1.59 -18.94
N ILE A 496 19.73 0.67 -18.07
CA ILE A 496 19.62 0.92 -16.64
C ILE A 496 20.88 0.43 -15.93
N CYS A 497 20.99 0.69 -14.64
CA CYS A 497 22.05 0.11 -13.80
C CYS A 497 21.53 -1.14 -13.07
N GLY A 498 22.42 -2.04 -12.67
CA GLY A 498 22.08 -3.12 -11.73
C GLY A 498 23.30 -3.92 -11.29
N GLU A 499 23.07 -4.92 -10.43
CA GLU A 499 24.15 -5.78 -9.94
C GLU A 499 24.72 -6.66 -11.06
N ASN A 500 26.05 -6.73 -11.16
CA ASN A 500 26.75 -7.51 -12.18
C ASN A 500 26.33 -8.99 -12.16
N PRO A 501 25.61 -9.49 -13.19
CA PRO A 501 25.07 -10.83 -13.19
C PRO A 501 26.15 -11.90 -13.07
N ASN A 502 27.32 -11.70 -13.68
CA ASN A 502 28.42 -12.67 -13.63
C ASN A 502 28.96 -12.89 -12.21
N GLN A 503 28.91 -11.86 -11.37
CA GLN A 503 29.29 -11.95 -9.96
C GLN A 503 28.22 -12.66 -9.13
N LEU A 504 26.95 -12.46 -9.47
CA LEU A 504 25.81 -13.14 -8.85
C LEU A 504 25.80 -14.64 -9.20
N TYR A 505 25.89 -15.00 -10.48
CA TYR A 505 25.97 -16.39 -10.97
C TYR A 505 27.19 -17.13 -10.40
N GLY A 506 28.36 -16.47 -10.39
CA GLY A 506 29.56 -17.01 -9.76
C GLY A 506 29.34 -17.34 -8.29
N SER A 507 28.64 -16.48 -7.54
CA SER A 507 28.35 -16.69 -6.12
C SER A 507 27.34 -17.81 -5.83
N GLN A 508 26.43 -18.10 -6.77
CA GLN A 508 25.45 -19.19 -6.67
C GLN A 508 26.05 -20.58 -7.01
N MET A 509 27.03 -20.64 -7.93
CA MET A 509 27.71 -21.88 -8.32
C MET A 509 28.75 -22.38 -7.31
N VAL A 510 29.31 -21.49 -6.47
CA VAL A 510 30.14 -21.91 -5.34
C VAL A 510 29.24 -22.40 -4.22
N GLY A 511 28.92 -23.70 -4.25
CA GLY A 511 28.11 -24.36 -3.22
C GLY A 511 28.63 -24.12 -1.81
N ALA A 512 27.77 -24.35 -0.80
CA ALA A 512 28.02 -24.10 0.62
C ALA A 512 29.39 -24.59 1.14
N ASN A 513 29.98 -25.61 0.51
CA ASN A 513 31.29 -26.16 0.85
C ASN A 513 32.49 -25.23 0.56
N TYR A 514 32.37 -24.28 -0.37
CA TYR A 514 33.44 -23.30 -0.63
C TYR A 514 33.49 -22.22 0.45
N TRP A 515 32.31 -21.74 0.87
CA TRP A 515 32.18 -20.73 1.92
C TRP A 515 32.51 -21.27 3.31
N LYS A 516 32.33 -22.57 3.55
CA LYS A 516 32.82 -23.28 4.74
C LYS A 516 34.34 -23.32 4.88
N LYS A 517 35.11 -23.22 3.79
CA LYS A 517 36.58 -23.37 3.80
C LYS A 517 37.35 -22.05 3.88
N ASN A 518 36.78 -20.94 3.43
CA ASN A 518 37.54 -19.70 3.22
C ASN A 518 37.31 -18.60 4.26
N ASN A 519 36.68 -18.91 5.41
CA ASN A 519 36.12 -17.93 6.35
C ASN A 519 35.13 -17.00 5.62
N ALA A 520 33.86 -16.99 6.03
CA ALA A 520 32.79 -16.15 5.47
C ALA A 520 33.03 -14.62 5.54
N ALA A 521 34.25 -14.18 5.89
CA ALA A 521 34.69 -12.81 5.86
C ALA A 521 34.76 -12.31 4.40
N LYS A 522 33.69 -11.58 4.04
CA LYS A 522 33.55 -10.68 2.88
C LYS A 522 33.16 -11.34 1.56
N LYS A 523 31.88 -11.71 1.42
CA LYS A 523 31.22 -11.61 0.09
C LYS A 523 31.34 -10.13 -0.31
N LYS A 524 32.21 -9.83 -1.28
CA LYS A 524 32.31 -8.47 -1.82
C LYS A 524 30.97 -8.15 -2.48
N ALA A 525 30.40 -6.98 -2.19
CA ALA A 525 29.16 -6.54 -2.83
C ALA A 525 29.34 -6.59 -4.36
N ALA A 526 28.30 -7.03 -5.06
CA ALA A 526 28.34 -7.06 -6.53
C ALA A 526 28.55 -5.62 -7.04
N GLN A 527 29.40 -5.49 -8.05
CA GLN A 527 29.57 -4.21 -8.73
C GLN A 527 28.28 -3.82 -9.43
N LEU A 528 27.91 -2.55 -9.33
CA LEU A 528 26.80 -1.98 -10.09
C LEU A 528 27.31 -1.60 -11.47
N VAL A 529 26.65 -2.08 -12.52
CA VAL A 529 27.06 -1.96 -13.93
C VAL A 529 25.87 -1.64 -14.81
N ASP A 530 26.14 -1.17 -16.02
CA ASP A 530 25.11 -0.96 -17.05
C ASP A 530 24.49 -2.29 -17.50
N LEU A 531 23.16 -2.31 -17.56
CA LEU A 531 22.32 -3.41 -18.00
C LEU A 531 21.41 -2.91 -19.14
N PRO A 532 21.68 -3.31 -20.39
CA PRO A 532 20.77 -3.00 -21.50
C PRO A 532 19.47 -3.80 -21.34
N VAL A 533 18.33 -3.11 -21.42
CA VAL A 533 16.99 -3.70 -21.38
C VAL A 533 16.29 -3.36 -22.69
N ASN A 534 15.87 -4.39 -23.40
CA ASN A 534 15.18 -4.28 -24.67
C ASN A 534 13.85 -5.04 -24.60
N ASP A 535 12.96 -4.77 -25.56
CA ASP A 535 11.77 -5.59 -25.72
C ASP A 535 12.11 -7.07 -25.87
N SER A 536 11.45 -7.91 -25.07
CA SER A 536 11.68 -9.35 -25.04
C SER A 536 10.38 -10.12 -24.87
N GLY A 537 10.35 -11.35 -25.38
CA GLY A 537 9.27 -12.30 -25.11
C GLY A 537 9.22 -12.71 -23.64
N GLU A 538 10.35 -12.62 -22.94
CA GLU A 538 10.51 -12.90 -21.52
C GLU A 538 11.58 -11.97 -20.93
N VAL A 539 11.18 -11.10 -20.01
CA VAL A 539 12.07 -10.18 -19.27
C VAL A 539 11.68 -10.18 -17.79
N LEU A 540 12.67 -10.04 -16.90
CA LEU A 540 12.40 -9.88 -15.47
C LEU A 540 11.60 -8.60 -15.21
N PHE A 541 10.52 -8.73 -14.46
CA PHE A 541 9.60 -7.64 -14.15
C PHE A 541 10.32 -6.40 -13.60
N GLY A 542 11.23 -6.57 -12.64
CA GLY A 542 11.95 -5.43 -12.04
C GLY A 542 12.77 -4.64 -13.05
N LEU A 543 13.47 -5.32 -13.97
CA LEU A 543 14.28 -4.65 -15.00
C LEU A 543 13.40 -3.94 -16.03
N ALA A 544 12.31 -4.59 -16.48
CA ALA A 544 11.35 -3.99 -17.39
C ALA A 544 10.68 -2.76 -16.78
N LEU A 545 10.30 -2.83 -15.50
CA LEU A 545 9.71 -1.69 -14.79
C LEU A 545 10.70 -0.53 -14.69
N GLY A 546 11.95 -0.79 -14.27
CA GLY A 546 12.99 0.25 -14.19
C GLY A 546 13.23 0.97 -15.51
N ALA A 547 13.20 0.23 -16.63
CA ALA A 547 13.33 0.79 -17.98
C ALA A 547 12.09 1.61 -18.40
N ILE A 548 10.87 1.09 -18.21
CA ILE A 548 9.64 1.81 -18.57
C ILE A 548 9.47 3.11 -17.79
N VAL A 549 9.84 3.10 -16.50
CA VAL A 549 9.78 4.33 -15.71
C VAL A 549 10.82 5.33 -16.20
N GLN A 550 12.02 4.89 -16.58
CA GLN A 550 13.03 5.76 -17.19
C GLN A 550 12.51 6.38 -18.49
N GLU A 551 11.88 5.61 -19.36
CA GLU A 551 11.25 6.11 -20.59
C GLU A 551 10.17 7.16 -20.30
N THR A 552 9.38 6.95 -19.25
CA THR A 552 8.36 7.90 -18.80
C THR A 552 8.98 9.22 -18.31
N VAL A 553 10.08 9.14 -17.56
CA VAL A 553 10.85 10.32 -17.11
C VAL A 553 11.52 11.03 -18.28
N ASN A 554 12.13 10.28 -19.21
CA ASN A 554 12.75 10.82 -20.43
C ASN A 554 11.72 11.54 -21.31
N ALA A 555 10.52 10.95 -21.48
CA ALA A 555 9.43 11.55 -22.23
C ALA A 555 8.98 12.88 -21.58
N TRP A 556 8.91 12.93 -20.25
CA TRP A 556 8.62 14.16 -19.52
C TRP A 556 9.70 15.22 -19.75
N PHE A 557 10.99 14.89 -19.62
CA PHE A 557 12.09 15.83 -19.89
C PHE A 557 12.02 16.39 -21.31
N LYS A 558 11.75 15.53 -22.31
CA LYS A 558 11.58 15.94 -23.71
C LYS A 558 10.41 16.91 -23.87
N GLN A 559 9.27 16.63 -23.26
CA GLN A 559 8.07 17.49 -23.33
C GLN A 559 8.29 18.85 -22.66
N GLN A 560 9.05 18.90 -21.57
CA GLN A 560 9.40 20.14 -20.88
C GLN A 560 10.60 20.88 -21.51
N GLY A 561 11.21 20.32 -22.56
CA GLY A 561 12.40 20.91 -23.19
C GLY A 561 13.66 20.88 -22.32
N VAL A 562 13.73 19.98 -21.34
CA VAL A 562 14.88 19.82 -20.44
C VAL A 562 15.90 18.89 -21.09
N SER A 563 16.92 19.45 -21.75
CA SER A 563 17.99 18.69 -22.42
C SER A 563 19.32 18.66 -21.66
N ASP A 564 19.49 19.52 -20.64
CA ASP A 564 20.69 19.56 -19.80
C ASP A 564 20.78 18.32 -18.92
N LYS A 565 21.81 17.51 -19.12
CA LYS A 565 22.04 16.27 -18.37
C LYS A 565 22.34 16.47 -16.89
N ALA A 566 22.93 17.60 -16.50
CA ALA A 566 23.15 17.91 -15.09
C ALA A 566 21.81 18.21 -14.39
N LEU A 567 20.94 18.97 -15.06
CA LEU A 567 19.59 19.26 -14.56
C LEU A 567 18.73 17.99 -14.51
N GLN A 568 18.79 17.13 -15.54
CA GLN A 568 18.10 15.83 -15.50
C GLN A 568 18.56 14.99 -14.29
N ALA A 569 19.86 14.90 -14.06
CA ALA A 569 20.41 14.19 -12.92
C ALA A 569 19.98 14.79 -11.57
N GLU A 570 19.83 16.11 -11.47
CA GLU A 570 19.30 16.78 -10.26
C GLU A 570 17.85 16.39 -10.00
N PHE A 571 16.99 16.41 -11.03
CA PHE A 571 15.60 15.93 -10.92
C PHE A 571 15.53 14.46 -10.51
N GLU A 572 16.45 13.63 -11.01
CA GLU A 572 16.54 12.21 -10.66
C GLU A 572 17.14 11.94 -9.26
N GLY A 573 17.53 12.99 -8.53
CA GLY A 573 18.08 12.91 -7.18
C GLY A 573 19.57 12.52 -7.14
N GLY A 574 20.29 12.64 -8.26
CA GLY A 574 21.74 12.41 -8.34
C GLY A 574 22.15 10.94 -8.14
N ARG A 575 21.22 9.99 -8.24
CA ARG A 575 21.45 8.55 -8.05
C ARG A 575 21.13 7.78 -9.32
N PRO A 576 21.96 6.79 -9.70
CA PRO A 576 21.70 5.98 -10.89
C PRO A 576 20.39 5.19 -10.74
N ASN A 577 19.69 4.96 -11.85
CA ASN A 577 18.57 4.02 -11.95
C ASN A 577 19.07 2.57 -11.85
N CYS A 578 19.61 2.20 -10.68
CA CYS A 578 20.03 0.84 -10.40
C CYS A 578 18.87 0.01 -9.87
N ILE A 579 18.64 -1.14 -10.51
CA ILE A 579 17.64 -2.13 -10.11
C ILE A 579 18.31 -3.39 -9.60
N ARG A 580 17.79 -3.93 -8.50
CA ARG A 580 18.17 -5.21 -7.91
C ARG A 580 17.00 -6.19 -8.00
N VAL A 581 17.28 -7.38 -8.51
CA VAL A 581 16.32 -8.48 -8.71
C VAL A 581 16.74 -9.72 -7.92
N THR A 582 16.81 -9.60 -6.60
CA THR A 582 17.31 -10.66 -5.69
C THR A 582 16.29 -11.04 -4.63
N SER A 583 16.41 -12.24 -4.08
CA SER A 583 15.57 -12.71 -2.97
C SER A 583 16.19 -12.38 -1.61
N GLY A 584 15.61 -11.41 -0.90
CA GLY A 584 15.99 -11.06 0.47
C GLY A 584 15.19 -9.88 1.01
N TYR A 585 15.46 -9.51 2.24
CA TYR A 585 14.85 -8.33 2.86
C TYR A 585 15.90 -7.40 3.46
N LYS A 586 15.75 -6.09 3.25
CA LYS A 586 16.65 -5.10 3.86
C LYS A 586 16.40 -4.97 5.35
N ALA A 587 17.48 -4.96 6.13
CA ALA A 587 17.44 -4.51 7.52
C ALA A 587 17.63 -2.99 7.54
N ARG A 588 16.64 -2.27 8.09
CA ARG A 588 16.64 -0.80 8.23
C ARG A 588 16.98 -0.37 9.66
N PRO A 589 17.43 0.87 9.89
CA PRO A 589 17.50 1.47 11.23
C PRO A 589 16.19 1.34 12.00
N LEU A 590 16.28 1.08 13.31
CA LEU A 590 15.12 0.83 14.18
C LEU A 590 14.62 2.09 14.90
N ASN A 591 15.14 3.27 14.58
CA ASN A 591 14.64 4.51 15.15
C ASN A 591 13.13 4.69 14.88
N GLY A 592 12.34 4.98 15.91
CA GLY A 592 10.88 5.12 15.85
C GLY A 592 10.11 3.81 15.68
N VAL A 593 10.76 2.64 15.74
CA VAL A 593 10.11 1.33 15.45
C VAL A 593 8.91 1.04 16.35
N TRP A 594 8.86 1.60 17.56
CA TRP A 594 7.73 1.45 18.47
C TRP A 594 6.40 1.91 17.84
N ALA A 595 6.44 2.85 16.89
CA ALA A 595 5.29 3.46 16.22
C ALA A 595 4.95 2.83 14.86
N THR A 596 5.54 1.68 14.51
CA THR A 596 5.45 1.11 13.15
C THR A 596 4.80 -0.26 13.09
N ALA A 597 4.00 -0.61 14.10
CA ALA A 597 3.24 -1.84 14.08
C ALA A 597 2.24 -1.86 12.90
N PRO A 598 1.92 -3.03 12.35
CA PRO A 598 2.44 -4.35 12.70
C PRO A 598 3.84 -4.65 12.12
N PHE A 599 4.52 -5.66 12.65
CA PHE A 599 5.91 -5.97 12.36
C PHE A 599 6.08 -7.10 11.32
N LEU A 600 7.34 -7.26 10.87
CA LEU A 600 7.75 -7.95 9.65
C LEU A 600 7.27 -7.25 8.38
N HIS A 601 7.81 -7.66 7.23
CA HIS A 601 7.48 -7.04 5.95
C HIS A 601 6.01 -7.20 5.58
N ASN A 602 5.33 -8.24 6.07
CA ASN A 602 3.94 -8.55 5.78
C ASN A 602 2.97 -8.21 6.92
N GLY A 603 3.41 -7.53 7.98
CA GLY A 603 2.53 -7.11 9.07
C GLY A 603 1.91 -8.26 9.88
N SER A 604 2.61 -9.40 9.95
CA SER A 604 2.11 -10.64 10.55
C SER A 604 2.40 -10.81 12.04
N VAL A 605 2.92 -9.76 12.69
CA VAL A 605 3.22 -9.74 14.13
C VAL A 605 2.72 -8.43 14.76
N ALA A 606 1.87 -8.50 15.78
CA ALA A 606 1.15 -7.33 16.30
C ALA A 606 2.03 -6.40 17.16
N THR A 607 2.91 -6.96 17.99
CA THR A 607 3.72 -6.21 18.96
C THR A 607 5.21 -6.56 18.86
N LEU A 608 6.10 -5.66 19.30
CA LEU A 608 7.54 -5.97 19.39
C LEU A 608 7.82 -7.09 20.38
N ARG A 609 7.01 -7.21 21.44
CA ARG A 609 7.12 -8.34 22.37
C ARG A 609 6.87 -9.67 21.67
N ASP A 610 5.80 -9.79 20.87
CA ASP A 610 5.52 -11.00 20.07
C ASP A 610 6.63 -11.29 19.05
N LEU A 611 7.26 -10.24 18.52
CA LEU A 611 8.35 -10.38 17.55
C LEU A 611 9.61 -10.96 18.21
N LEU A 612 10.03 -10.39 19.35
CA LEU A 612 11.33 -10.67 19.96
C LEU A 612 11.28 -11.80 20.98
N CYS A 613 10.17 -11.92 21.71
CA CYS A 613 10.02 -12.81 22.86
C CYS A 613 8.58 -13.36 22.94
N PRO A 614 8.10 -14.09 21.91
CA PRO A 614 6.75 -14.64 21.92
C PRO A 614 6.55 -15.58 23.12
N GLU A 615 5.38 -15.50 23.76
CA GLU A 615 5.03 -16.39 24.87
C GLU A 615 5.06 -17.85 24.40
N GLY A 616 5.70 -18.73 25.17
CA GLY A 616 5.88 -20.14 24.79
C GLY A 616 6.78 -20.38 23.57
N GLY A 617 7.40 -19.34 23.01
CA GLY A 617 8.25 -19.42 21.82
C GLY A 617 7.50 -19.45 20.48
N GLU A 618 6.18 -19.24 20.48
CA GLU A 618 5.34 -19.26 19.27
C GLU A 618 4.51 -17.98 19.12
N ARG A 619 4.49 -17.43 17.90
CA ARG A 619 3.70 -16.24 17.58
C ARG A 619 2.24 -16.61 17.30
N PRO A 620 1.25 -15.75 17.62
CA PRO A 620 -0.16 -16.02 17.37
C PRO A 620 -0.48 -16.40 15.91
N LYS A 621 -1.35 -17.39 15.73
CA LYS A 621 -1.78 -17.84 14.39
C LYS A 621 -2.69 -16.83 13.68
N TYR A 622 -3.51 -16.11 14.45
CA TYR A 622 -4.48 -15.16 13.92
C TYR A 622 -4.20 -13.77 14.50
N LEU A 623 -4.18 -12.76 13.64
CA LEU A 623 -4.10 -11.36 14.05
C LEU A 623 -5.34 -10.61 13.59
N GLN A 624 -5.83 -9.71 14.45
CA GLN A 624 -6.87 -8.76 14.09
C GLN A 624 -6.23 -7.47 13.56
N LEU A 625 -6.62 -7.08 12.34
CA LEU A 625 -6.25 -5.79 11.74
C LEU A 625 -7.48 -4.90 11.55
N GLY A 626 -7.26 -3.59 11.54
CA GLY A 626 -8.29 -2.54 11.45
C GLY A 626 -8.71 -1.94 12.78
N ASN A 627 -8.36 -2.56 13.92
CA ASN A 627 -8.42 -1.90 15.22
C ASN A 627 -7.13 -1.09 15.41
N ILE A 628 -7.26 0.19 15.75
CA ILE A 628 -6.12 1.11 15.88
C ILE A 628 -5.74 1.39 17.34
N GLY A 629 -6.25 0.62 18.31
CA GLY A 629 -5.82 0.70 19.71
C GLY A 629 -4.34 0.32 19.87
N TYR A 630 -3.59 1.12 20.64
CA TYR A 630 -2.15 0.95 20.84
C TYR A 630 -1.81 0.34 22.20
N ASP A 631 -1.01 -0.73 22.18
CA ASP A 631 -0.43 -1.35 23.37
C ASP A 631 0.96 -0.75 23.65
N ALA A 632 1.02 0.18 24.60
CA ALA A 632 2.25 0.83 25.02
C ALA A 632 3.17 -0.04 25.90
N VAL A 633 2.68 -1.19 26.40
CA VAL A 633 3.48 -2.11 27.21
C VAL A 633 4.24 -3.08 26.31
N ASN A 634 3.57 -3.65 25.33
CA ASN A 634 4.14 -4.62 24.39
C ASN A 634 4.67 -3.98 23.09
N LEU A 635 4.37 -2.70 22.89
CA LEU A 635 4.74 -1.87 21.75
C LEU A 635 4.16 -2.36 20.43
N GLY A 636 2.90 -2.01 20.17
CA GLY A 636 2.26 -2.23 18.89
C GLY A 636 0.75 -2.22 18.93
N LEU A 637 0.13 -3.07 18.12
CA LEU A 637 -1.33 -3.15 18.02
C LEU A 637 -1.92 -3.93 19.20
N GLN A 638 -2.95 -3.35 19.81
CA GLN A 638 -3.77 -4.07 20.79
C GLN A 638 -4.53 -5.21 20.10
N GLN A 639 -4.44 -6.42 20.64
CA GLN A 639 -5.17 -7.59 20.18
C GLN A 639 -6.23 -7.98 21.23
N PRO A 640 -7.46 -8.36 20.82
CA PRO A 640 -8.47 -8.75 21.80
C PRO A 640 -8.19 -10.13 22.37
N GLU A 641 -8.52 -10.29 23.65
CA GLU A 641 -8.40 -11.56 24.34
C GLU A 641 -9.27 -12.64 23.66
N GLY A 642 -8.69 -13.83 23.43
CA GLY A 642 -9.40 -14.96 22.84
C GLY A 642 -9.76 -14.79 21.35
N PHE A 643 -9.11 -13.87 20.62
CA PHE A 643 -9.37 -13.60 19.20
C PHE A 643 -9.36 -14.86 18.33
N GLU A 644 -8.51 -15.85 18.63
CA GLU A 644 -8.45 -17.12 17.92
C GLU A 644 -9.82 -17.80 17.79
N LYS A 645 -10.68 -17.75 18.82
CA LYS A 645 -12.02 -18.35 18.76
C LYS A 645 -12.94 -17.58 17.79
N VAL A 646 -12.81 -16.26 17.74
CA VAL A 646 -13.55 -15.38 16.83
C VAL A 646 -13.11 -15.63 15.39
N ALA A 647 -11.80 -15.61 15.15
CA ALA A 647 -11.19 -15.88 13.85
C ALA A 647 -11.60 -17.25 13.30
N ASN A 648 -11.45 -18.32 14.10
CA ASN A 648 -11.85 -19.67 13.70
C ASN A 648 -13.34 -19.77 13.34
N LYS A 649 -14.22 -19.07 14.06
CA LYS A 649 -15.66 -19.09 13.80
C LYS A 649 -16.00 -18.39 12.48
N ALA A 650 -15.37 -17.26 12.18
CA ALA A 650 -15.57 -16.51 10.94
C ALA A 650 -15.00 -17.27 9.73
N LEU A 651 -13.75 -17.75 9.83
CA LEU A 651 -13.08 -18.46 8.74
C LEU A 651 -13.78 -19.78 8.37
N ARG A 652 -14.36 -20.51 9.34
CA ARG A 652 -15.19 -21.70 9.06
C ARG A 652 -16.44 -21.41 8.22
N LYS A 653 -16.89 -20.15 8.19
CA LYS A 653 -18.00 -19.67 7.34
C LYS A 653 -17.51 -19.09 6.01
N GLY A 654 -16.21 -19.17 5.73
CA GLY A 654 -15.60 -18.53 4.55
C GLY A 654 -15.49 -17.01 4.67
N GLN A 655 -15.59 -16.44 5.87
CA GLN A 655 -15.50 -14.99 6.11
C GLN A 655 -14.06 -14.60 6.43
N GLN A 656 -13.59 -13.55 5.78
CA GLN A 656 -12.24 -12.98 5.98
C GLN A 656 -12.23 -11.84 6.99
N TYR A 657 -13.41 -11.26 7.25
CA TYR A 657 -13.65 -10.25 8.26
C TYR A 657 -14.52 -10.82 9.38
N THR A 658 -14.33 -10.30 10.58
CA THR A 658 -15.21 -10.53 11.73
C THR A 658 -16.61 -9.97 11.46
N ALA A 659 -17.57 -10.29 12.33
CA ALA A 659 -18.92 -9.72 12.19
C ALA A 659 -18.91 -8.19 12.38
N GLU A 660 -17.94 -7.72 13.16
CA GLU A 660 -17.66 -6.33 13.48
C GLU A 660 -16.82 -5.62 12.39
N GLY A 661 -16.48 -6.30 11.28
CA GLY A 661 -15.79 -5.69 10.14
C GLY A 661 -14.26 -5.62 10.24
N TYR A 662 -13.64 -6.16 11.30
CA TYR A 662 -12.18 -6.25 11.40
C TYR A 662 -11.61 -7.40 10.57
N PHE A 663 -10.46 -7.20 9.94
CA PHE A 663 -9.79 -8.20 9.10
C PHE A 663 -9.11 -9.27 9.94
N ILE A 664 -9.21 -10.54 9.51
CA ILE A 664 -8.58 -11.70 10.13
C ILE A 664 -7.38 -12.11 9.28
N LEU A 665 -6.18 -11.81 9.78
CA LEU A 665 -4.94 -12.29 9.17
C LEU A 665 -4.63 -13.71 9.67
N ASP A 666 -4.71 -14.70 8.78
CA ASP A 666 -4.28 -16.09 9.05
C ASP A 666 -2.83 -16.29 8.62
N THR A 667 -1.93 -16.50 9.59
CA THR A 667 -0.48 -16.64 9.36
C THR A 667 -0.07 -18.02 8.85
N SER A 668 -1.02 -18.94 8.66
CA SER A 668 -0.78 -20.23 7.99
C SER A 668 -0.88 -20.17 6.46
N ILE A 669 -1.31 -19.03 5.91
CA ILE A 669 -1.42 -18.80 4.46
C ILE A 669 -0.07 -18.31 3.93
N PRO A 670 0.47 -18.87 2.82
CA PRO A 670 1.64 -18.32 2.15
C PRO A 670 1.43 -16.85 1.77
N GLY A 671 2.41 -15.98 2.02
CA GLY A 671 2.28 -14.52 1.94
C GLY A 671 1.97 -13.87 3.30
N ASN A 672 1.41 -14.64 4.25
CA ASN A 672 1.08 -14.19 5.60
C ASN A 672 1.93 -14.84 6.69
N HIS A 673 2.93 -15.67 6.36
CA HIS A 673 3.69 -16.37 7.39
C HIS A 673 4.36 -15.36 8.35
N ASN A 674 4.26 -15.65 9.65
CA ASN A 674 4.91 -14.91 10.72
C ASN A 674 6.22 -15.58 11.18
N SER A 675 6.80 -16.46 10.36
CA SER A 675 8.04 -17.18 10.67
C SER A 675 9.27 -16.29 10.55
N GLY A 676 10.41 -16.80 11.01
CA GLY A 676 11.71 -16.15 10.84
C GLY A 676 11.90 -14.91 11.71
N HIS A 677 13.08 -14.31 11.57
CA HIS A 677 13.56 -13.26 12.48
C HIS A 677 13.36 -13.69 13.94
N HIS A 678 13.78 -14.91 14.26
CA HIS A 678 13.50 -15.55 15.54
C HIS A 678 14.75 -15.62 16.41
N PHE A 679 14.57 -15.40 17.71
CA PHE A 679 15.61 -15.56 18.72
C PHE A 679 15.32 -16.84 19.51
N SER A 680 16.24 -17.81 19.46
CA SER A 680 16.01 -19.16 20.01
C SER A 680 17.29 -19.74 20.60
N ASP A 681 17.17 -20.55 21.65
CA ASP A 681 18.27 -21.31 22.24
C ASP A 681 18.87 -22.37 21.30
N LEU A 682 18.20 -22.63 20.17
CA LEU A 682 18.74 -23.47 19.10
C LEU A 682 19.82 -22.76 18.27
N TYR A 683 19.99 -21.45 18.43
CA TYR A 683 21.03 -20.68 17.75
C TYR A 683 22.43 -21.01 18.30
N ASP A 684 23.36 -21.32 17.41
CA ASP A 684 24.76 -21.59 17.78
C ASP A 684 25.68 -20.50 17.21
N PRO A 685 26.26 -19.61 18.04
CA PRO A 685 27.11 -18.52 17.55
C PRO A 685 28.38 -19.01 16.83
N GLY A 686 28.77 -20.28 16.99
CA GLY A 686 29.88 -20.90 16.26
C GLY A 686 29.53 -21.36 14.84
N LYS A 687 28.25 -21.33 14.43
CA LYS A 687 27.80 -21.80 13.12
C LYS A 687 27.50 -20.65 12.15
N HIS A 688 27.77 -20.90 10.87
CA HIS A 688 27.35 -20.03 9.78
C HIS A 688 25.81 -20.05 9.66
N TYR A 689 25.19 -18.96 9.17
CA TYR A 689 23.72 -18.84 9.11
C TYR A 689 23.04 -19.96 8.28
N LEU A 690 23.73 -20.47 7.24
CA LEU A 690 23.25 -21.61 6.43
C LEU A 690 23.18 -22.93 7.21
N ASP A 691 23.89 -23.03 8.34
CA ASP A 691 23.91 -24.19 9.22
C ASP A 691 23.06 -23.97 10.50
N GLN A 692 22.36 -22.83 10.60
CA GLN A 692 21.39 -22.55 11.65
C GLN A 692 20.02 -23.15 11.28
N PRO A 693 19.12 -23.39 12.26
CA PRO A 693 17.71 -23.55 11.96
C PRO A 693 17.19 -22.35 11.17
N LYS A 694 16.42 -22.60 10.11
CA LYS A 694 15.95 -21.56 9.19
C LYS A 694 15.25 -20.43 9.94
N GLY A 695 15.69 -19.19 9.73
CA GLY A 695 15.10 -17.99 10.31
C GLY A 695 15.45 -17.72 11.77
N VAL A 696 16.28 -18.56 12.40
CA VAL A 696 16.83 -18.29 13.73
C VAL A 696 18.09 -17.43 13.58
N ILE A 697 18.02 -16.20 14.09
CA ILE A 697 19.03 -15.16 13.84
C ILE A 697 19.87 -14.81 15.08
N GLY A 698 19.52 -15.35 16.25
CA GLY A 698 20.27 -15.13 17.48
C GLY A 698 19.74 -15.97 18.64
N THR A 699 20.47 -15.96 19.75
CA THR A 699 20.03 -16.64 20.99
C THR A 699 18.79 -15.96 21.58
N ALA A 700 17.92 -16.74 22.22
CA ALA A 700 16.71 -16.24 22.86
C ALA A 700 17.02 -15.13 23.88
N PHE A 701 16.05 -14.24 24.07
CA PHE A 701 16.05 -13.28 25.17
C PHE A 701 15.41 -13.93 26.39
N ASP A 702 16.05 -13.81 27.56
CA ASP A 702 15.35 -14.07 28.82
C ASP A 702 14.34 -12.93 29.13
N SER A 703 13.51 -13.11 30.16
CA SER A 703 12.48 -12.12 30.51
C SER A 703 13.03 -10.73 30.83
N GLN A 704 14.20 -10.64 31.48
CA GLN A 704 14.81 -9.36 31.84
C GLN A 704 15.38 -8.69 30.59
N GLN A 705 16.06 -9.46 29.75
CA GLN A 705 16.60 -8.97 28.48
C GLN A 705 15.49 -8.52 27.53
N CYS A 706 14.36 -9.23 27.52
CA CYS A 706 13.21 -8.86 26.72
C CYS A 706 12.64 -7.49 27.11
N ASP A 707 12.41 -7.27 28.41
CA ASP A 707 11.96 -5.98 28.90
C ASP A 707 12.99 -4.88 28.62
N ALA A 708 14.28 -5.18 28.78
CA ALA A 708 15.36 -4.24 28.53
C ALA A 708 15.44 -3.80 27.06
N ILE A 709 15.37 -4.75 26.11
CA ILE A 709 15.42 -4.41 24.69
C ILE A 709 14.19 -3.60 24.26
N LEU A 710 12.99 -3.94 24.76
CA LEU A 710 11.78 -3.16 24.48
C LEU A 710 11.88 -1.74 25.06
N GLU A 711 12.43 -1.59 26.27
CA GLU A 711 12.63 -0.28 26.88
C GLU A 711 13.61 0.58 26.09
N TYR A 712 14.69 -0.01 25.57
CA TYR A 712 15.62 0.69 24.69
C TYR A 712 15.02 1.05 23.34
N LEU A 713 14.15 0.22 22.74
CA LEU A 713 13.48 0.58 21.48
C LEU A 713 12.52 1.78 21.62
N LYS A 714 12.14 2.17 22.85
CA LYS A 714 11.43 3.44 23.11
C LYS A 714 12.35 4.66 23.04
N THR A 715 13.66 4.49 23.24
CA THR A 715 14.62 5.61 23.26
C THR A 715 15.04 6.07 21.87
N ILE A 716 14.92 5.19 20.86
CA ILE A 716 15.44 5.42 19.50
C ILE A 716 14.37 5.72 18.49
#